data_AF-A0AAU7DTL8-F1
#
_entry.id   AF-A0AAU7DTL8-F1
#
_cell.length_a   1.000
_cell.length_b   1.000
_cell.length_c   1.000
_cell.angle_alpha   90.00
_cell.angle_beta   90.00
_cell.angle_gamma   90.00
#
_symmetry.space_group_name_H-M   'P 1'
#
loop_
_entity.id
_entity.type
_entity.pdbx_description
1 polymer ?
#
loop_
_entity_poly.entity_id
_entity_poly.type
_entity_poly.pdbx_seq_one_letter_code
_entity_poly.pdbx_strand_id
1 'polypeptide(L)'
;MSSFAIASLAIGTSLLGASAAQAADINIPDPVLLEAINKAIDPTRAANTPVTQDEADGVNDLQLAQNVMISDLTGLEAFGNLTQVGLNGTFSDLAPLSGQENLVSLFATSPNVEAFPARDFPSLVNVLLQDTKISDLQNVADSSVDSMLALVFPNAPVASLQPLSGKELISILQFGGWTTGSGGWTTGDPNDYTMVTQGIERSPISDLSPLETQKNALLVFTNSSISDLSPLAANDTLGVILGDMNFISDLSVLPDNVQYWNFADQEVDLGSAAVGASIANPLRDIEGGVVTINPANAPEGFVDNGDGTWSFTNVGEKVIPFHWQGEEGEVTDLNYDFDSVFSGTVTVNVTEGAITAGDVAIDGVAGIGQELTAQTSGWEPADVELGYQWFVDGEPVAGATDSTFVPSGEHAGKDVTVEVTATKPGYTPESVESDPVTVAVPSVVVGPDTVKPGENVIVEGEGFAPGEEVEITVTPGGPTVTVEADEDGNITATVPVPEDAADGDYTVGAEGKDSGVTAEDDFTVAGESVTAGVITAGKVSIEGVAGIGKELTAQTSGWEPADVELGYQWFVDGEPVAGATGETFVPSGEHAGKNVTVVVTATKPGYGSQTATSDPVKVATPAITVAPSPAKPGDDLTIKGENFAPGEEVTVTVGPDGATVTVKADENGSFTATVKVPNDAKAGDYTVTAKGAKSGFVAESDFSVAALVVDKTDDEQTVTDGKKPADDSTNLAQTGLAETAPIYLIAAVLLALLGAGLLTARTVARQRN
;
A
#
# COMPACT_ATOMS: atom_id res chain seq x y z
N MET A 1 86.95 -22.25 94.03
CA MET A 1 87.08 -21.22 92.98
C MET A 1 85.70 -21.06 92.37
N SER A 2 85.02 -19.91 92.41
CA SER A 2 85.36 -18.61 93.04
C SER A 2 84.07 -17.86 93.44
N SER A 3 84.23 -16.71 94.10
CA SER A 3 83.20 -15.79 94.62
C SER A 3 82.10 -15.38 93.62
N PHE A 4 80.94 -14.81 94.01
CA PHE A 4 80.60 -14.04 95.22
C PHE A 4 79.19 -14.39 95.76
N ALA A 5 78.89 -13.93 96.99
CA ALA A 5 77.59 -14.08 97.64
C ALA A 5 77.07 -12.73 98.17
N ILE A 6 75.75 -12.60 98.34
CA ILE A 6 75.07 -11.71 99.30
C ILE A 6 73.70 -12.33 99.67
N ALA A 7 73.60 -12.69 100.97
CA ALA A 7 72.46 -12.76 101.89
C ALA A 7 71.01 -12.81 101.33
N SER A 8 70.22 -13.87 101.58
CA SER A 8 69.53 -14.24 102.85
C SER A 8 68.35 -13.33 103.19
N LEU A 9 67.14 -13.84 103.47
CA LEU A 9 66.82 -14.70 104.62
C LEU A 9 65.49 -15.50 104.45
N ALA A 10 65.28 -16.51 105.31
CA ALA A 10 64.01 -17.14 105.71
C ALA A 10 63.24 -18.02 104.69
N ILE A 11 63.14 -19.32 105.04
CA ILE A 11 62.08 -20.23 104.62
C ILE A 11 61.19 -20.47 105.86
N GLY A 12 59.86 -20.35 105.73
CA GLY A 12 58.92 -20.62 106.81
C GLY A 12 57.47 -20.56 106.32
N THR A 13 56.79 -21.70 106.35
CA THR A 13 55.44 -21.88 105.77
C THR A 13 54.31 -21.55 106.74
N SER A 14 53.27 -20.86 106.26
CA SER A 14 51.93 -20.89 106.86
C SER A 14 50.86 -20.67 105.79
N LEU A 15 49.74 -21.37 105.89
CA LEU A 15 48.55 -21.15 105.04
C LEU A 15 48.02 -19.73 105.22
N LEU A 16 47.70 -19.06 104.12
CA LEU A 16 46.75 -17.96 104.03
C LEU A 16 46.13 -17.97 102.63
N GLY A 17 44.89 -17.48 102.52
CA GLY A 17 43.98 -17.86 101.44
C GLY A 17 44.47 -17.56 100.03
N ALA A 18 44.29 -18.54 99.13
CA ALA A 18 44.10 -18.23 97.73
C ALA A 18 42.79 -17.44 97.60
N SER A 19 42.88 -16.15 97.29
CA SER A 19 41.74 -15.45 96.71
C SER A 19 41.44 -16.11 95.37
N ALA A 20 40.20 -16.56 95.16
CA ALA A 20 39.74 -16.85 93.81
C ALA A 20 39.98 -15.60 92.95
N ALA A 21 40.54 -15.77 91.76
CA ALA A 21 40.49 -14.71 90.77
C ALA A 21 39.01 -14.52 90.44
N GLN A 22 38.45 -13.36 90.79
CA GLN A 22 37.09 -13.02 90.39
C GLN A 22 37.06 -13.01 88.85
N ALA A 23 36.05 -13.66 88.26
CA ALA A 23 35.84 -13.64 86.83
C ALA A 23 35.73 -12.18 86.35
N ALA A 24 36.19 -11.89 85.14
CA ALA A 24 35.97 -10.58 84.55
C ALA A 24 34.46 -10.42 84.27
N ASP A 25 33.91 -9.26 84.64
CA ASP A 25 32.53 -8.91 84.28
C ASP A 25 32.43 -8.75 82.75
N ILE A 26 31.31 -9.18 82.17
CA ILE A 26 31.04 -9.10 80.73
C ILE A 26 30.82 -7.64 80.33
N ASN A 27 31.44 -7.21 79.24
CA ASN A 27 31.32 -5.85 78.72
C ASN A 27 30.03 -5.69 77.91
N ILE A 28 28.98 -5.19 78.55
CA ILE A 28 27.71 -4.81 77.91
C ILE A 28 27.64 -3.26 77.92
N PRO A 29 27.93 -2.58 76.80
CA PRO A 29 28.05 -1.12 76.76
C PRO A 29 26.69 -0.40 76.63
N ASP A 30 25.68 -1.06 76.06
CA ASP A 30 24.32 -0.53 75.96
C ASP A 30 23.62 -0.67 77.33
N PRO A 31 23.20 0.43 77.99
CA PRO A 31 22.62 0.38 79.33
C PRO A 31 21.21 -0.20 79.34
N VAL A 32 20.51 -0.19 78.20
CA VAL A 32 19.15 -0.72 78.05
C VAL A 32 19.22 -2.25 77.90
N LEU A 33 20.21 -2.74 77.14
CA LEU A 33 20.54 -4.16 77.07
C LEU A 33 21.02 -4.70 78.42
N LEU A 34 21.88 -3.96 79.12
CA LEU A 34 22.34 -4.30 80.47
C LEU A 34 21.17 -4.36 81.48
N GLU A 35 20.21 -3.44 81.41
CA GLU A 35 19.00 -3.53 82.25
C GLU A 35 18.21 -4.80 81.94
N ALA A 36 17.95 -5.10 80.67
CA ALA A 36 17.18 -6.26 80.26
C ALA A 36 17.83 -7.58 80.68
N ILE A 37 19.14 -7.74 80.47
CA ILE A 37 19.92 -8.90 80.92
C ILE A 37 19.84 -9.04 82.44
N ASN A 38 19.99 -7.93 83.18
CA ASN A 38 19.83 -7.96 84.63
C ASN A 38 18.42 -8.40 85.06
N LYS A 39 17.36 -8.05 84.31
CA LYS A 39 15.98 -8.52 84.56
C LYS A 39 15.74 -9.98 84.18
N ALA A 40 16.43 -10.51 83.17
CA ALA A 40 16.38 -11.92 82.81
C ALA A 40 17.03 -12.80 83.91
N ILE A 41 18.15 -12.33 84.49
CA ILE A 41 18.83 -13.02 85.60
C ILE A 41 17.99 -12.99 86.89
N ASP A 42 17.49 -11.82 87.30
CA ASP A 42 16.55 -11.66 88.42
C ASP A 42 15.73 -10.37 88.23
N PRO A 43 14.39 -10.44 88.11
CA PRO A 43 13.54 -9.25 87.94
C PRO A 43 13.71 -8.16 89.02
N THR A 44 14.21 -8.52 90.21
CA THR A 44 14.50 -7.60 91.32
C THR A 44 15.91 -6.99 91.30
N ARG A 45 16.81 -7.48 90.43
CA ARG A 45 18.19 -6.96 90.24
C ARG A 45 18.18 -5.50 89.78
N ALA A 46 19.22 -4.75 90.15
CA ALA A 46 19.38 -3.37 89.74
C ALA A 46 19.86 -3.30 88.27
N ALA A 47 19.32 -2.35 87.50
CA ALA A 47 19.53 -2.20 86.05
C ALA A 47 21.01 -2.19 85.61
N ASN A 48 21.88 -1.57 86.42
CA ASN A 48 23.29 -1.34 86.09
C ASN A 48 24.23 -2.28 86.89
N THR A 49 23.76 -3.47 87.26
CA THR A 49 24.62 -4.45 87.96
C THR A 49 25.53 -5.12 86.93
N PRO A 50 26.85 -5.28 87.18
CA PRO A 50 27.70 -6.10 86.31
C PRO A 50 27.18 -7.54 86.21
N VAL A 51 27.56 -8.23 85.13
CA VAL A 51 27.16 -9.61 84.83
C VAL A 51 28.40 -10.47 84.68
N THR A 52 28.45 -11.59 85.39
CA THR A 52 29.56 -12.55 85.35
C THR A 52 29.25 -13.72 84.40
N GLN A 53 30.28 -14.46 83.96
CA GLN A 53 30.09 -15.61 83.05
C GLN A 53 29.13 -16.66 83.62
N ASP A 54 29.29 -17.04 84.89
CA ASP A 54 28.39 -17.98 85.60
C ASP A 54 26.91 -17.52 85.60
N GLU A 55 26.65 -16.22 85.46
CA GLU A 55 25.29 -15.65 85.38
C GLU A 55 24.77 -15.59 83.94
N ALA A 56 25.64 -15.30 82.96
CA ALA A 56 25.30 -15.34 81.53
C ALA A 56 25.03 -16.77 81.04
N ASP A 57 25.83 -17.74 81.49
CA ASP A 57 25.61 -19.17 81.28
C ASP A 57 24.27 -19.66 81.88
N GLY A 58 23.66 -18.88 82.78
CA GLY A 58 22.34 -19.16 83.38
C GLY A 58 21.14 -18.59 82.62
N VAL A 59 21.34 -17.81 81.56
CA VAL A 59 20.26 -17.16 80.80
C VAL A 59 20.00 -17.91 79.49
N ASN A 60 18.84 -18.57 79.41
CA ASN A 60 18.42 -19.35 78.24
C ASN A 60 17.40 -18.63 77.35
N ASP A 61 16.80 -17.55 77.83
CA ASP A 61 15.78 -16.75 77.15
C ASP A 61 15.97 -15.26 77.49
N LEU A 62 15.97 -14.41 76.46
CA LEU A 62 16.14 -12.96 76.60
C LEU A 62 15.12 -12.24 75.71
N GLN A 63 13.96 -11.88 76.29
CA GLN A 63 12.91 -11.11 75.62
C GLN A 63 12.90 -9.64 76.06
N LEU A 64 13.02 -8.72 75.10
CA LEU A 64 12.70 -7.31 75.27
C LEU A 64 11.20 -7.04 75.10
N ALA A 65 10.75 -5.89 75.59
CA ALA A 65 9.42 -5.36 75.26
C ALA A 65 9.51 -4.37 74.08
N GLN A 66 8.44 -4.21 73.29
CA GLN A 66 8.38 -3.35 72.08
C GLN A 66 8.67 -1.86 72.34
N ASN A 67 8.63 -1.41 73.60
CA ASN A 67 8.97 -0.06 74.03
C ASN A 67 10.37 0.06 74.66
N VAL A 68 11.16 -1.01 74.62
CA VAL A 68 12.59 -1.06 74.96
C VAL A 68 13.37 -1.03 73.66
N MET A 69 14.18 0.02 73.44
CA MET A 69 14.95 0.22 72.21
C MET A 69 16.45 0.12 72.52
N ILE A 70 17.09 -0.98 72.14
CA ILE A 70 18.56 -1.16 72.24
C ILE A 70 19.28 -0.69 70.97
N SER A 71 20.54 -0.30 71.10
CA SER A 71 21.35 0.31 70.03
C SER A 71 22.61 -0.47 69.66
N ASP A 72 23.11 -1.29 70.57
CA ASP A 72 24.31 -2.13 70.42
C ASP A 72 24.05 -3.49 71.09
N LEU A 73 24.48 -4.59 70.45
CA LEU A 73 24.30 -5.96 70.93
C LEU A 73 25.54 -6.53 71.65
N THR A 74 26.63 -5.76 71.72
CA THR A 74 27.91 -6.16 72.31
C THR A 74 27.74 -6.70 73.73
N GLY A 75 28.36 -7.85 74.00
CA GLY A 75 28.27 -8.61 75.24
C GLY A 75 27.40 -9.86 75.14
N LEU A 76 26.51 -9.98 74.14
CA LEU A 76 25.69 -11.17 73.91
C LEU A 76 26.50 -12.38 73.39
N GLU A 77 27.71 -12.16 72.89
CA GLU A 77 28.63 -13.22 72.46
C GLU A 77 29.11 -14.11 73.63
N ALA A 78 28.89 -13.68 74.87
CA ALA A 78 29.18 -14.44 76.09
C ALA A 78 28.05 -15.38 76.53
N PHE A 79 26.86 -15.35 75.90
CA PHE A 79 25.64 -16.02 76.38
C PHE A 79 25.35 -17.33 75.63
N GLY A 80 26.25 -18.32 75.75
CA GLY A 80 26.23 -19.56 74.94
C GLY A 80 25.03 -20.51 75.13
N ASN A 81 24.20 -20.30 76.16
CA ASN A 81 23.02 -21.13 76.46
C ASN A 81 21.69 -20.50 76.00
N LEU A 82 21.72 -19.36 75.30
CA LEU A 82 20.51 -18.76 74.72
C LEU A 82 19.83 -19.71 73.73
N THR A 83 18.53 -19.92 73.94
CA THR A 83 17.64 -20.74 73.10
C THR A 83 16.58 -19.90 72.39
N GLN A 84 16.21 -18.76 72.98
CA GLN A 84 15.27 -17.79 72.43
C GLN A 84 15.75 -16.37 72.72
N VAL A 85 15.73 -15.51 71.70
CA VAL A 85 16.17 -14.11 71.78
C VAL A 85 15.13 -13.22 71.10
N GLY A 86 14.67 -12.17 71.79
CA GLY A 86 13.71 -11.19 71.32
C GLY A 86 14.23 -9.77 71.47
N LEU A 87 14.60 -9.13 70.37
CA LEU A 87 15.27 -7.82 70.32
C LEU A 87 14.41 -6.76 69.63
N ASN A 88 14.56 -5.51 70.03
CA ASN A 88 13.84 -4.38 69.45
C ASN A 88 14.69 -3.11 69.63
N GLY A 89 14.85 -2.31 68.56
CA GLY A 89 15.77 -1.17 68.64
C GLY A 89 16.28 -0.62 67.31
N THR A 90 17.50 -0.11 67.33
CA THR A 90 18.16 0.58 66.20
C THR A 90 19.56 0.03 65.87
N PHE A 91 19.92 -1.13 66.44
CA PHE A 91 21.15 -1.86 66.11
C PHE A 91 21.21 -2.27 64.63
N SER A 92 22.41 -2.22 64.04
CA SER A 92 22.62 -2.58 62.63
C SER A 92 23.24 -3.95 62.41
N ASP A 93 23.80 -4.55 63.46
CA ASP A 93 24.62 -5.76 63.39
C ASP A 93 24.06 -6.84 64.32
N LEU A 94 24.01 -8.08 63.81
CA LEU A 94 23.60 -9.29 64.53
C LEU A 94 24.79 -10.18 64.91
N ALA A 95 26.02 -9.85 64.49
CA ALA A 95 27.22 -10.63 64.77
C ALA A 95 27.52 -10.89 66.26
N PRO A 96 27.13 -10.04 67.24
CA PRO A 96 27.23 -10.38 68.67
C PRO A 96 26.33 -11.56 69.12
N LEU A 97 25.46 -12.08 68.25
CA LEU A 97 24.73 -13.33 68.49
C LEU A 97 25.42 -14.56 67.86
N SER A 98 26.50 -14.39 67.10
CA SER A 98 27.20 -15.49 66.41
C SER A 98 27.80 -16.50 67.39
N GLY A 99 27.75 -17.79 67.03
CA GLY A 99 28.28 -18.87 67.87
C GLY A 99 27.34 -19.35 68.99
N GLN A 100 26.11 -18.83 69.06
CA GLN A 100 25.07 -19.34 69.96
C GLN A 100 24.50 -20.67 69.44
N GLU A 101 25.25 -21.77 69.62
CA GLU A 101 24.92 -23.11 69.11
C GLU A 101 23.52 -23.62 69.50
N ASN A 102 22.97 -23.11 70.62
CA ASN A 102 21.67 -23.49 71.17
C ASN A 102 20.49 -22.62 70.68
N LEU A 103 20.73 -21.56 69.90
CA LEU A 103 19.67 -20.61 69.54
C LEU A 103 18.69 -21.23 68.54
N VAL A 104 17.45 -21.46 68.99
CA VAL A 104 16.36 -22.07 68.19
C VAL A 104 15.42 -21.00 67.61
N SER A 105 15.31 -19.84 68.26
CA SER A 105 14.36 -18.78 67.90
C SER A 105 14.98 -17.39 68.05
N LEU A 106 14.96 -16.61 66.96
CA LEU A 106 15.38 -15.22 66.92
C LEU A 106 14.23 -14.34 66.43
N PHE A 107 13.81 -13.40 67.27
CA PHE A 107 12.89 -12.33 66.93
C PHE A 107 13.65 -11.01 67.02
N ALA A 108 13.65 -10.19 65.97
CA ALA A 108 14.26 -8.87 66.03
C ALA A 108 13.49 -7.83 65.20
N THR A 109 13.32 -6.64 65.77
CA THR A 109 12.77 -5.46 65.07
C THR A 109 13.83 -4.37 65.02
N SER A 110 14.34 -4.02 63.82
CA SER A 110 15.23 -2.87 63.67
C SER A 110 15.44 -2.35 62.22
N PRO A 111 15.19 -1.05 61.95
CA PRO A 111 15.32 -0.44 60.62
C PRO A 111 16.77 -0.22 60.15
N ASN A 112 17.76 -0.79 60.86
CA ASN A 112 19.17 -0.68 60.52
C ASN A 112 19.85 -2.04 60.25
N VAL A 113 19.17 -3.17 60.45
CA VAL A 113 19.70 -4.49 60.07
C VAL A 113 19.59 -4.64 58.55
N GLU A 114 20.73 -4.63 57.86
CA GLU A 114 20.83 -4.77 56.40
C GLU A 114 21.11 -6.22 55.95
N ALA A 115 21.60 -7.08 56.85
CA ALA A 115 21.88 -8.48 56.57
C ALA A 115 21.62 -9.39 57.79
N PHE A 116 21.17 -10.62 57.53
CA PHE A 116 21.02 -11.68 58.53
C PHE A 116 22.09 -12.76 58.35
N PRO A 117 23.04 -12.94 59.29
CA PRO A 117 24.14 -13.89 59.15
C PRO A 117 23.71 -15.33 59.52
N ALA A 118 22.75 -15.90 58.80
CA ALA A 118 22.12 -17.19 59.14
C ALA A 118 23.11 -18.38 59.22
N ARG A 119 24.31 -18.25 58.65
CA ARG A 119 25.42 -19.21 58.80
C ARG A 119 25.87 -19.43 60.25
N ASP A 120 25.77 -18.41 61.08
CA ASP A 120 26.38 -18.43 62.43
C ASP A 120 25.44 -19.06 63.48
N PHE A 121 24.28 -19.58 63.05
CA PHE A 121 23.20 -20.09 63.88
C PHE A 121 22.79 -21.53 63.47
N PRO A 122 23.54 -22.58 63.85
CA PRO A 122 23.34 -23.94 63.34
C PRO A 122 22.05 -24.64 63.80
N SER A 123 21.31 -24.06 64.75
CA SER A 123 20.08 -24.62 65.34
C SER A 123 18.82 -23.74 65.10
N LEU A 124 18.96 -22.63 64.37
CA LEU A 124 17.95 -21.58 64.30
C LEU A 124 16.89 -21.86 63.22
N VAL A 125 15.76 -22.41 63.66
CA VAL A 125 14.64 -22.83 62.80
C VAL A 125 13.47 -21.84 62.77
N ASN A 126 13.46 -20.85 63.66
CA ASN A 126 12.38 -19.87 63.79
C ASN A 126 12.97 -18.45 63.77
N VAL A 127 12.78 -17.74 62.66
CA VAL A 127 13.37 -16.43 62.40
C VAL A 127 12.27 -15.44 62.08
N LEU A 128 12.19 -14.35 62.84
CA LEU A 128 11.39 -13.20 62.50
C LEU A 128 12.21 -11.91 62.58
N LEU A 129 12.37 -11.23 61.44
CA LEU A 129 13.18 -10.02 61.31
C LEU A 129 12.32 -8.89 60.69
N GLN A 130 11.60 -8.19 61.57
CA GLN A 130 10.59 -7.17 61.23
C GLN A 130 11.22 -5.79 61.01
N ASP A 131 10.64 -5.02 60.08
CA ASP A 131 11.01 -3.62 59.80
C ASP A 131 12.52 -3.48 59.56
N THR A 132 13.09 -4.40 58.77
CA THR A 132 14.54 -4.46 58.46
C THR A 132 14.84 -4.00 57.03
N LYS A 133 16.12 -3.83 56.70
CA LYS A 133 16.61 -3.52 55.34
C LYS A 133 17.11 -4.77 54.59
N ILE A 134 16.80 -5.96 55.09
CA ILE A 134 17.22 -7.23 54.49
C ILE A 134 16.57 -7.35 53.11
N SER A 135 17.40 -7.32 52.07
CA SER A 135 16.99 -7.38 50.66
C SER A 135 17.44 -8.66 49.95
N ASP A 136 18.48 -9.33 50.48
CA ASP A 136 19.04 -10.57 49.98
C ASP A 136 18.91 -11.70 51.03
N LEU A 137 18.43 -12.86 50.58
CA LEU A 137 18.25 -14.07 51.39
C LEU A 137 19.35 -15.13 51.14
N GLN A 138 20.40 -14.84 50.35
CA GLN A 138 21.51 -15.77 50.10
C GLN A 138 22.16 -16.29 51.39
N ASN A 139 22.23 -15.48 52.45
CA ASN A 139 22.74 -15.96 53.75
C ASN A 139 21.86 -17.06 54.37
N VAL A 140 20.53 -17.03 54.16
CA VAL A 140 19.59 -18.07 54.61
C VAL A 140 19.81 -19.37 53.82
N ALA A 141 20.01 -19.26 52.50
CA ALA A 141 20.41 -20.39 51.64
C ALA A 141 21.72 -21.04 52.12
N ASP A 142 22.70 -20.19 52.44
CA ASP A 142 24.05 -20.54 52.87
C ASP A 142 24.15 -21.12 54.30
N SER A 143 23.03 -21.14 55.05
CA SER A 143 22.92 -21.70 56.40
C SER A 143 22.98 -23.25 56.41
N SER A 144 23.40 -23.83 57.53
CA SER A 144 23.40 -25.29 57.74
C SER A 144 22.05 -25.86 58.19
N VAL A 145 21.03 -25.02 58.34
CA VAL A 145 19.66 -25.43 58.68
C VAL A 145 18.92 -25.65 57.37
N ASP A 146 18.70 -26.91 56.99
CA ASP A 146 17.99 -27.23 55.74
C ASP A 146 16.47 -27.15 55.90
N SER A 147 15.94 -27.51 57.08
CA SER A 147 14.53 -27.43 57.44
C SER A 147 14.26 -26.32 58.45
N MET A 148 13.47 -25.31 58.08
CA MET A 148 13.08 -24.19 58.95
C MET A 148 11.59 -24.27 59.29
N LEU A 149 11.24 -23.97 60.54
CA LEU A 149 9.86 -23.95 61.01
C LEU A 149 9.14 -22.66 60.58
N ALA A 150 9.77 -21.50 60.77
CA ALA A 150 9.18 -20.22 60.44
C ALA A 150 10.24 -19.23 59.95
N LEU A 151 9.92 -18.51 58.87
CA LEU A 151 10.76 -17.49 58.25
C LEU A 151 9.89 -16.28 57.88
N VAL A 152 10.05 -15.18 58.63
CA VAL A 152 9.10 -14.07 58.62
C VAL A 152 9.81 -12.72 58.54
N PHE A 153 9.58 -11.98 57.44
CA PHE A 153 10.24 -10.73 57.08
C PHE A 153 9.24 -9.60 56.74
N PRO A 154 8.33 -9.21 57.66
CA PRO A 154 7.37 -8.16 57.39
C PRO A 154 8.07 -6.81 57.24
N ASN A 155 7.67 -6.07 56.22
CA ASN A 155 8.21 -4.75 55.86
C ASN A 155 9.69 -4.74 55.47
N ALA A 156 10.27 -5.91 55.12
CA ALA A 156 11.63 -6.01 54.59
C ALA A 156 11.65 -5.92 53.05
N PRO A 157 12.62 -5.20 52.43
CA PRO A 157 12.71 -5.00 50.98
C PRO A 157 13.34 -6.20 50.25
N VAL A 158 12.89 -7.42 50.57
CA VAL A 158 13.38 -8.67 49.95
C VAL A 158 13.13 -8.64 48.44
N ALA A 159 14.20 -8.80 47.66
CA ALA A 159 14.14 -8.68 46.20
C ALA A 159 13.75 -9.99 45.47
N SER A 160 13.99 -11.15 46.10
CA SER A 160 13.67 -12.46 45.49
C SER A 160 13.61 -13.57 46.55
N LEU A 161 12.73 -14.54 46.31
CA LEU A 161 12.65 -15.79 47.08
C LEU A 161 13.60 -16.88 46.53
N GLN A 162 14.26 -16.67 45.40
CA GLN A 162 15.12 -17.66 44.74
C GLN A 162 16.19 -18.32 45.66
N PRO A 163 16.81 -17.63 46.64
CA PRO A 163 17.71 -18.26 47.60
C PRO A 163 17.05 -19.32 48.51
N LEU A 164 15.72 -19.32 48.66
CA LEU A 164 15.00 -20.32 49.46
C LEU A 164 14.80 -21.64 48.70
N SER A 165 15.08 -21.70 47.39
CA SER A 165 14.96 -22.90 46.57
C SER A 165 15.79 -24.06 47.14
N GLY A 166 15.12 -25.13 47.56
CA GLY A 166 15.77 -26.32 48.13
C GLY A 166 16.01 -26.28 49.65
N LYS A 167 15.65 -25.20 50.35
CA LYS A 167 15.33 -25.27 51.79
C LYS A 167 13.95 -25.89 51.98
N GLU A 168 13.65 -26.39 53.17
CA GLU A 168 12.33 -26.94 53.54
C GLU A 168 11.68 -26.02 54.59
N LEU A 169 10.77 -25.15 54.15
CA LEU A 169 9.96 -24.33 55.04
C LEU A 169 8.70 -25.12 55.44
N ILE A 170 8.54 -25.41 56.74
CA ILE A 170 7.59 -26.41 57.28
C ILE A 170 6.28 -25.81 57.83
N SER A 171 6.24 -24.52 58.13
CA SER A 171 5.12 -23.94 58.89
C SER A 171 4.71 -22.57 58.38
N ILE A 172 5.61 -21.57 58.47
CA ILE A 172 5.30 -20.19 58.10
C ILE A 172 6.36 -19.63 57.15
N LEU A 173 5.89 -19.09 56.03
CA LEU A 173 6.62 -18.08 55.26
C LEU A 173 5.78 -16.80 55.23
N GLN A 174 6.35 -15.70 55.71
CA GLN A 174 5.73 -14.38 55.59
C GLN A 174 6.73 -13.35 55.06
N PHE A 175 6.30 -12.61 54.05
CA PHE A 175 6.98 -11.44 53.50
C PHE A 175 5.92 -10.41 53.08
N GLY A 176 6.33 -9.34 52.40
CA GLY A 176 5.42 -8.24 52.04
C GLY A 176 5.25 -7.21 53.16
N GLY A 177 4.36 -6.25 52.94
CA GLY A 177 4.29 -5.01 53.71
C GLY A 177 2.91 -4.69 54.29
N TRP A 178 2.83 -4.33 55.58
CA TRP A 178 1.59 -3.91 56.22
C TRP A 178 1.82 -2.98 57.42
N THR A 179 0.88 -2.05 57.66
CA THR A 179 0.65 -1.51 59.00
C THR A 179 -0.77 -1.82 59.43
N THR A 180 -0.95 -2.14 60.71
CA THR A 180 -2.25 -1.93 61.37
C THR A 180 -2.51 -0.43 61.43
N GLY A 181 -3.71 0.02 61.03
CA GLY A 181 -4.21 1.34 61.39
C GLY A 181 -4.17 1.58 62.92
N SER A 182 -4.34 2.82 63.37
CA SER A 182 -4.07 3.23 64.77
C SER A 182 -5.12 2.78 65.81
N GLY A 183 -5.48 1.50 65.81
CA GLY A 183 -6.39 0.83 66.74
C GLY A 183 -5.95 -0.61 66.97
N GLY A 184 -5.01 -0.81 67.92
CA GLY A 184 -4.48 -2.15 68.20
C GLY A 184 -5.54 -3.09 68.82
N TRP A 185 -5.86 -4.17 68.11
CA TRP A 185 -6.65 -5.33 68.55
C TRP A 185 -7.87 -5.01 69.44
N THR A 186 -8.70 -4.04 69.04
CA THR A 186 -10.02 -3.86 69.65
C THR A 186 -11.00 -4.91 69.11
N THR A 187 -11.67 -5.63 70.01
CA THR A 187 -12.55 -6.76 69.68
C THR A 187 -13.91 -6.31 69.15
N GLY A 188 -13.95 -5.82 67.91
CA GLY A 188 -15.18 -5.44 67.23
C GLY A 188 -14.98 -5.23 65.73
N ASP A 189 -15.76 -5.99 64.96
CA ASP A 189 -15.97 -5.92 63.50
C ASP A 189 -14.70 -5.90 62.59
N PRO A 190 -14.33 -7.05 61.98
CA PRO A 190 -13.23 -7.11 61.02
C PRO A 190 -13.42 -6.21 59.79
N ASN A 191 -14.65 -5.80 59.46
CA ASN A 191 -14.94 -4.99 58.27
C ASN A 191 -14.49 -3.52 58.38
N ASP A 192 -14.00 -3.08 59.55
CA ASP A 192 -13.42 -1.73 59.76
C ASP A 192 -11.87 -1.74 59.67
N TYR A 193 -11.25 -2.88 59.34
CA TYR A 193 -9.79 -2.99 59.13
C TYR A 193 -9.35 -2.38 57.79
N THR A 194 -9.25 -1.06 57.75
CA THR A 194 -8.46 -0.38 56.72
C THR A 194 -6.97 -0.73 56.88
N MET A 195 -6.48 -1.63 56.03
CA MET A 195 -5.06 -1.96 55.87
C MET A 195 -4.34 -0.77 55.23
N VAL A 196 -3.51 -0.05 56.01
CA VAL A 196 -2.87 1.19 55.53
C VAL A 196 -1.42 0.92 55.13
N THR A 197 -1.13 1.07 53.85
CA THR A 197 0.23 0.96 53.26
C THR A 197 0.98 2.30 53.19
N GLN A 198 0.41 3.40 53.70
CA GLN A 198 1.03 4.73 53.64
C GLN A 198 2.42 4.74 54.30
N GLY A 199 3.47 4.89 53.47
CA GLY A 199 4.86 4.93 53.92
C GLY A 199 5.59 3.58 53.87
N ILE A 200 4.94 2.51 53.41
CA ILE A 200 5.56 1.21 53.10
C ILE A 200 5.63 1.04 51.58
N GLU A 201 6.81 0.70 51.07
CA GLU A 201 6.99 0.35 49.66
C GLU A 201 6.47 -1.08 49.40
N ARG A 202 5.71 -1.26 48.31
CA ARG A 202 5.22 -2.56 47.83
C ARG A 202 6.39 -3.51 47.60
N SER A 203 6.32 -4.75 48.08
CA SER A 203 7.42 -5.71 47.89
C SER A 203 7.54 -6.07 46.39
N PRO A 204 8.78 -6.09 45.83
CA PRO A 204 9.01 -6.42 44.42
C PRO A 204 8.89 -7.92 44.10
N ILE A 205 8.62 -8.76 45.11
CA ILE A 205 8.43 -10.20 44.92
C ILE A 205 7.18 -10.43 44.06
N SER A 206 7.40 -11.10 42.92
CA SER A 206 6.41 -11.50 41.93
C SER A 206 6.50 -12.99 41.58
N ASP A 207 7.70 -13.57 41.70
CA ASP A 207 8.01 -14.97 41.40
C ASP A 207 7.82 -15.87 42.62
N LEU A 208 6.84 -16.78 42.53
CA LEU A 208 6.58 -17.84 43.52
C LEU A 208 7.17 -19.21 43.13
N SER A 209 7.90 -19.34 42.02
CA SER A 209 8.52 -20.62 41.63
C SER A 209 9.48 -21.22 42.68
N PRO A 210 10.20 -20.45 43.54
CA PRO A 210 10.95 -21.00 44.66
C PRO A 210 10.09 -21.71 45.71
N LEU A 211 8.76 -21.55 45.65
CA LEU A 211 7.79 -22.14 46.56
C LEU A 211 7.13 -23.43 46.03
N GLU A 212 7.42 -23.84 44.79
CA GLU A 212 6.79 -25.03 44.15
C GLU A 212 7.04 -26.33 44.95
N THR A 213 8.21 -26.42 45.59
CA THR A 213 8.59 -27.53 46.47
C THR A 213 8.45 -27.21 47.96
N GLN A 214 8.01 -26.00 48.34
CA GLN A 214 7.95 -25.52 49.73
C GLN A 214 6.65 -25.87 50.41
N LYS A 215 6.71 -26.12 51.72
CA LYS A 215 5.65 -26.87 52.43
C LYS A 215 5.27 -26.17 53.72
N ASN A 216 4.96 -24.89 53.53
CA ASN A 216 4.36 -24.01 54.51
C ASN A 216 2.89 -24.36 54.70
N ALA A 217 2.43 -24.35 55.96
CA ALA A 217 1.03 -24.39 56.29
C ALA A 217 0.34 -23.02 56.15
N LEU A 218 1.10 -21.95 56.45
CA LEU A 218 0.72 -20.54 56.35
C LEU A 218 1.68 -19.81 55.40
N LEU A 219 1.12 -19.13 54.41
CA LEU A 219 1.85 -18.25 53.48
C LEU A 219 1.23 -16.85 53.50
N VAL A 220 2.05 -15.82 53.73
CA VAL A 220 1.61 -14.41 53.77
C VAL A 220 2.51 -13.56 52.87
N PHE A 221 1.90 -12.82 51.95
CA PHE A 221 2.61 -11.96 50.98
C PHE A 221 1.86 -10.65 50.66
N THR A 222 1.11 -10.14 51.63
CA THR A 222 0.38 -8.88 51.54
C THR A 222 1.21 -7.71 50.98
N ASN A 223 0.65 -6.89 50.08
CA ASN A 223 1.34 -5.76 49.45
C ASN A 223 2.66 -6.16 48.75
N SER A 224 2.60 -7.19 47.90
CA SER A 224 3.72 -7.64 47.05
C SER A 224 3.39 -7.40 45.57
N SER A 225 4.08 -8.06 44.64
CA SER A 225 3.90 -7.91 43.18
C SER A 225 3.47 -9.20 42.49
N ILE A 226 2.76 -10.08 43.21
CA ILE A 226 2.38 -11.42 42.74
C ILE A 226 1.11 -11.35 41.90
N SER A 227 1.08 -12.05 40.77
CA SER A 227 -0.12 -12.28 39.95
C SER A 227 -0.40 -13.76 39.68
N ASP A 228 0.65 -14.60 39.69
CA ASP A 228 0.58 -16.04 39.41
C ASP A 228 0.68 -16.87 40.70
N LEU A 229 -0.38 -17.61 40.99
CA LEU A 229 -0.46 -18.56 42.11
C LEU A 229 -0.17 -20.01 41.68
N SER A 230 0.03 -20.29 40.39
CA SER A 230 0.20 -21.66 39.88
C SER A 230 1.41 -22.44 40.44
N PRO A 231 2.52 -21.81 40.88
CA PRO A 231 3.56 -22.53 41.62
C PRO A 231 3.07 -23.17 42.92
N LEU A 232 1.98 -22.67 43.52
CA LEU A 232 1.41 -23.22 44.76
C LEU A 232 0.50 -24.43 44.52
N ALA A 233 0.15 -24.75 43.27
CA ALA A 233 -0.79 -25.84 42.95
C ALA A 233 -0.31 -27.23 43.41
N ALA A 234 1.01 -27.43 43.47
CA ALA A 234 1.61 -28.66 44.00
C ALA A 234 1.83 -28.61 45.53
N ASN A 235 1.29 -27.62 46.25
CA ASN A 235 1.48 -27.44 47.68
C ASN A 235 0.37 -28.10 48.50
N ASP A 236 0.46 -29.42 48.60
CA ASP A 236 -0.32 -30.34 49.45
C ASP A 236 -0.14 -30.13 50.98
N THR A 237 0.21 -28.90 51.35
CA THR A 237 0.51 -28.43 52.71
C THR A 237 -0.16 -27.10 53.06
N LEU A 238 -0.45 -26.28 52.07
CA LEU A 238 -0.80 -24.89 52.28
C LEU A 238 -2.29 -24.76 52.56
N GLY A 239 -2.65 -24.17 53.71
CA GLY A 239 -4.07 -23.95 54.00
C GLY A 239 -4.45 -22.75 54.85
N VAL A 240 -3.52 -21.86 55.11
CA VAL A 240 -3.82 -20.43 55.29
C VAL A 240 -3.00 -19.64 54.29
N ILE A 241 -3.64 -18.82 53.44
CA ILE A 241 -2.94 -17.95 52.47
C ILE A 241 -3.49 -16.52 52.52
N LEU A 242 -2.63 -15.54 52.82
CA LEU A 242 -3.00 -14.12 52.90
C LEU A 242 -2.23 -13.33 51.84
N GLY A 243 -2.94 -13.00 50.76
CA GLY A 243 -2.40 -12.39 49.54
C GLY A 243 -2.94 -11.01 49.22
N ASP A 244 -3.50 -10.31 50.20
CA ASP A 244 -4.13 -8.99 50.05
C ASP A 244 -3.22 -7.96 49.37
N MET A 245 -3.80 -7.03 48.61
CA MET A 245 -3.07 -6.00 47.86
C MET A 245 -1.99 -6.60 46.93
N ASN A 246 -2.37 -7.49 46.01
CA ASN A 246 -1.49 -8.04 44.96
C ASN A 246 -2.17 -7.86 43.57
N PHE A 247 -1.73 -8.61 42.56
CA PHE A 247 -2.18 -8.52 41.15
C PHE A 247 -2.90 -9.81 40.71
N ILE A 248 -3.52 -10.52 41.65
CA ILE A 248 -4.06 -11.87 41.44
C ILE A 248 -5.46 -11.81 40.82
N SER A 249 -5.70 -12.67 39.83
CA SER A 249 -6.99 -12.84 39.17
C SER A 249 -7.55 -14.26 39.21
N ASP A 250 -6.72 -15.28 39.40
CA ASP A 250 -7.13 -16.69 39.37
C ASP A 250 -6.81 -17.40 40.69
N LEU A 251 -7.85 -17.78 41.44
CA LEU A 251 -7.74 -18.57 42.67
C LEU A 251 -7.93 -20.09 42.44
N SER A 252 -8.34 -20.51 41.24
CA SER A 252 -8.67 -21.90 40.91
C SER A 252 -7.44 -22.82 40.77
N VAL A 253 -6.25 -22.22 40.76
CA VAL A 253 -4.96 -22.92 40.82
C VAL A 253 -4.49 -23.23 42.25
N LEU A 254 -5.23 -22.80 43.28
CA LEU A 254 -4.93 -23.15 44.67
C LEU A 254 -5.27 -24.64 44.93
N PRO A 255 -4.46 -25.34 45.76
CA PRO A 255 -4.69 -26.76 46.01
C PRO A 255 -5.88 -26.99 46.96
N ASP A 256 -6.64 -28.07 46.73
CA ASP A 256 -7.87 -28.49 47.47
C ASP A 256 -7.79 -28.41 49.01
N ASN A 257 -6.58 -28.43 49.57
CA ASN A 257 -6.32 -28.36 51.00
C ASN A 257 -6.35 -26.92 51.57
N VAL A 258 -6.49 -25.88 50.75
CA VAL A 258 -6.65 -24.51 51.23
C VAL A 258 -7.97 -24.31 51.97
N GLN A 259 -7.90 -24.08 53.29
CA GLN A 259 -9.08 -23.92 54.15
C GLN A 259 -9.42 -22.46 54.41
N TYR A 260 -8.40 -21.60 54.52
CA TYR A 260 -8.58 -20.17 54.81
C TYR A 260 -7.74 -19.34 53.86
N TRP A 261 -8.34 -18.28 53.33
CA TRP A 261 -7.65 -17.43 52.38
C TRP A 261 -8.20 -16.01 52.39
N ASN A 262 -7.34 -15.04 52.05
CA ASN A 262 -7.75 -13.65 51.84
C ASN A 262 -6.98 -13.06 50.65
N PHE A 263 -7.72 -12.49 49.71
CA PHE A 263 -7.22 -11.84 48.50
C PHE A 263 -8.01 -10.54 48.25
N ALA A 264 -8.05 -9.67 49.26
CA ALA A 264 -8.66 -8.36 49.15
C ALA A 264 -7.79 -7.38 48.35
N ASP A 265 -8.39 -6.28 47.88
CA ASP A 265 -7.73 -5.12 47.29
C ASP A 265 -6.74 -5.42 46.14
N GLN A 266 -7.05 -6.40 45.28
CA GLN A 266 -6.22 -6.74 44.12
C GLN A 266 -6.27 -5.68 43.01
N GLU A 267 -5.15 -5.50 42.30
CA GLU A 267 -4.98 -4.60 41.16
C GLU A 267 -4.68 -5.42 39.90
N VAL A 268 -5.67 -5.72 39.06
CA VAL A 268 -5.48 -6.54 37.84
C VAL A 268 -5.48 -5.64 36.61
N ASP A 269 -4.43 -5.65 35.80
CA ASP A 269 -4.35 -4.88 34.55
C ASP A 269 -4.47 -5.81 33.32
N LEU A 270 -5.44 -5.51 32.44
CA LEU A 270 -5.62 -6.19 31.15
C LEU A 270 -4.98 -5.44 29.98
N GLY A 271 -4.32 -4.31 30.24
CA GLY A 271 -3.70 -3.47 29.22
C GLY A 271 -4.75 -2.71 28.42
N SER A 272 -4.77 -2.91 27.10
CA SER A 272 -5.60 -2.16 26.16
C SER A 272 -6.41 -3.06 25.24
N ALA A 273 -7.68 -2.71 25.00
CA ALA A 273 -8.55 -3.39 24.05
C ALA A 273 -9.37 -2.38 23.25
N ALA A 274 -9.72 -2.71 22.01
CA ALA A 274 -10.60 -1.86 21.20
C ALA A 274 -12.04 -1.90 21.73
N VAL A 275 -12.80 -0.82 21.53
CA VAL A 275 -14.25 -0.81 21.78
C VAL A 275 -14.93 -1.95 20.99
N GLY A 276 -15.96 -2.56 21.57
CA GLY A 276 -16.67 -3.71 20.99
C GLY A 276 -15.89 -5.04 20.97
N ALA A 277 -14.60 -5.07 21.33
CA ALA A 277 -13.85 -6.32 21.43
C ALA A 277 -14.38 -7.21 22.57
N SER A 278 -14.41 -8.53 22.33
CA SER A 278 -14.63 -9.54 23.37
C SER A 278 -13.32 -9.79 24.12
N ILE A 279 -13.35 -9.59 25.44
CA ILE A 279 -12.20 -9.68 26.34
C ILE A 279 -12.54 -10.77 27.37
N ALA A 280 -11.67 -11.76 27.56
CA ALA A 280 -11.93 -12.80 28.56
C ALA A 280 -11.99 -12.20 29.98
N ASN A 281 -13.02 -12.53 30.75
CA ASN A 281 -13.04 -12.22 32.18
C ASN A 281 -11.90 -13.01 32.84
N PRO A 282 -10.89 -12.35 33.46
CA PRO A 282 -9.75 -13.04 34.04
C PRO A 282 -10.08 -13.68 35.40
N LEU A 283 -11.17 -13.25 36.05
CA LEU A 283 -11.43 -13.54 37.45
C LEU A 283 -11.96 -14.96 37.66
N ARG A 284 -11.22 -15.79 38.40
CA ARG A 284 -11.66 -17.11 38.86
C ARG A 284 -11.67 -17.19 40.38
N ASP A 285 -12.79 -17.63 40.93
CA ASP A 285 -12.86 -18.00 42.34
C ASP A 285 -12.19 -19.37 42.59
N ILE A 286 -12.13 -19.77 43.86
CA ILE A 286 -11.44 -21.01 44.28
C ILE A 286 -12.14 -22.29 43.80
N GLU A 287 -13.39 -22.22 43.34
CA GLU A 287 -14.09 -23.36 42.70
C GLU A 287 -13.86 -23.43 41.18
N GLY A 288 -13.12 -22.46 40.60
CA GLY A 288 -13.00 -22.27 39.16
C GLY A 288 -14.21 -21.57 38.52
N GLY A 289 -15.12 -21.02 39.33
CA GLY A 289 -16.23 -20.19 38.89
C GLY A 289 -15.75 -18.88 38.29
N VAL A 290 -16.49 -18.38 37.29
CA VAL A 290 -16.24 -17.04 36.72
C VAL A 290 -16.87 -16.00 37.65
N VAL A 291 -16.05 -15.13 38.25
CA VAL A 291 -16.55 -14.09 39.15
C VAL A 291 -17.36 -13.06 38.35
N THR A 292 -18.67 -13.02 38.61
CA THR A 292 -19.61 -12.10 37.95
C THR A 292 -19.53 -10.71 38.57
N ILE A 293 -19.41 -9.66 37.75
CA ILE A 293 -19.42 -8.27 38.23
C ILE A 293 -20.85 -7.85 38.60
N ASN A 294 -21.01 -7.21 39.76
CA ASN A 294 -22.30 -6.61 40.14
C ASN A 294 -22.64 -5.44 39.19
N PRO A 295 -23.76 -5.49 38.43
CA PRO A 295 -24.10 -4.44 37.47
C PRO A 295 -24.29 -3.05 38.08
N ALA A 296 -24.54 -2.95 39.39
CA ALA A 296 -24.64 -1.66 40.08
C ALA A 296 -23.27 -0.97 40.30
N ASN A 297 -22.17 -1.73 40.17
CA ASN A 297 -20.80 -1.26 40.38
C ASN A 297 -19.98 -1.18 39.08
N ALA A 298 -20.53 -1.65 37.95
CA ALA A 298 -19.83 -1.68 36.68
C ALA A 298 -19.62 -0.26 36.08
N PRO A 299 -18.48 0.01 35.41
CA PRO A 299 -18.21 1.32 34.82
C PRO A 299 -19.08 1.60 33.59
N GLU A 300 -19.26 2.88 33.25
CA GLU A 300 -20.09 3.28 32.10
C GLU A 300 -19.59 2.64 30.79
N GLY A 301 -20.51 1.96 30.11
CA GLY A 301 -20.29 1.26 28.85
C GLY A 301 -19.74 -0.16 28.96
N PHE A 302 -19.56 -0.70 30.18
CA PHE A 302 -19.27 -2.12 30.40
C PHE A 302 -20.46 -3.01 30.01
N VAL A 303 -20.18 -4.14 29.37
CA VAL A 303 -21.13 -5.20 29.05
C VAL A 303 -20.52 -6.54 29.46
N ASP A 304 -21.22 -7.30 30.31
CA ASP A 304 -20.94 -8.73 30.49
C ASP A 304 -21.71 -9.48 29.39
N ASN A 305 -21.00 -10.25 28.56
CA ASN A 305 -21.58 -10.94 27.42
C ASN A 305 -22.29 -12.25 27.81
N GLY A 306 -22.14 -12.70 29.07
CA GLY A 306 -22.78 -13.91 29.61
C GLY A 306 -22.14 -15.23 29.18
N ASP A 307 -21.03 -15.19 28.43
CA ASP A 307 -20.25 -16.35 27.96
C ASP A 307 -18.88 -16.48 28.66
N GLY A 308 -18.62 -15.65 29.68
CA GLY A 308 -17.32 -15.52 30.33
C GLY A 308 -16.42 -14.43 29.72
N THR A 309 -16.95 -13.64 28.78
CA THR A 309 -16.26 -12.47 28.21
C THR A 309 -16.99 -11.16 28.51
N TRP A 310 -16.24 -10.07 28.49
CA TRP A 310 -16.72 -8.69 28.61
C TRP A 310 -16.55 -7.96 27.28
N SER A 311 -17.32 -6.90 27.07
CA SER A 311 -17.12 -5.93 25.99
C SER A 311 -17.42 -4.51 26.46
N PHE A 312 -17.04 -3.50 25.65
CA PHE A 312 -17.22 -2.09 25.99
C PHE A 312 -17.84 -1.30 24.84
N THR A 313 -18.71 -0.34 25.17
CA THR A 313 -19.42 0.49 24.16
C THR A 313 -18.86 1.91 24.00
N ASN A 314 -17.85 2.29 24.80
CA ASN A 314 -17.20 3.60 24.74
C ASN A 314 -15.74 3.52 25.23
N VAL A 315 -14.91 4.42 24.72
CA VAL A 315 -13.45 4.48 24.97
C VAL A 315 -13.09 5.03 26.36
N GLY A 316 -11.80 4.95 26.70
CA GLY A 316 -11.20 5.44 27.93
C GLY A 316 -10.85 4.33 28.93
N GLU A 317 -10.15 4.71 29.98
CA GLU A 317 -9.82 3.84 31.11
C GLU A 317 -11.10 3.36 31.82
N LYS A 318 -11.18 2.05 32.05
CA LYS A 318 -12.28 1.39 32.76
C LYS A 318 -11.72 0.69 33.99
N VAL A 319 -12.22 1.09 35.16
CA VAL A 319 -11.95 0.42 36.43
C VAL A 319 -13.18 -0.38 36.81
N ILE A 320 -13.03 -1.69 36.92
CA ILE A 320 -14.09 -2.67 37.12
C ILE A 320 -13.93 -3.25 38.53
N PRO A 321 -14.64 -2.72 39.54
CA PRO A 321 -14.56 -3.24 40.90
C PRO A 321 -15.22 -4.61 41.00
N PHE A 322 -14.52 -5.57 41.61
CA PHE A 322 -15.06 -6.90 41.89
C PHE A 322 -14.99 -7.21 43.38
N HIS A 323 -15.94 -8.02 43.85
CA HIS A 323 -16.02 -8.49 45.23
C HIS A 323 -16.77 -9.82 45.25
N TRP A 324 -16.13 -10.84 45.78
CA TRP A 324 -16.63 -12.20 45.96
C TRP A 324 -16.33 -12.61 47.41
N GLN A 325 -17.27 -13.30 48.05
CA GLN A 325 -17.14 -13.85 49.40
C GLN A 325 -17.51 -15.33 49.35
N GLY A 326 -16.74 -16.16 50.04
CA GLY A 326 -17.01 -17.58 50.16
C GLY A 326 -18.26 -17.86 51.02
N GLU A 327 -18.68 -19.13 51.08
CA GLU A 327 -19.61 -19.55 52.11
C GLU A 327 -18.98 -19.35 53.50
N GLU A 328 -19.78 -18.92 54.48
CA GLU A 328 -19.34 -18.73 55.88
C GLU A 328 -18.82 -20.06 56.46
N GLY A 329 -17.50 -20.21 56.55
CA GLY A 329 -16.88 -21.36 57.23
C GLY A 329 -16.96 -21.20 58.75
N GLU A 330 -17.86 -21.92 59.43
CA GLU A 330 -17.97 -21.90 60.91
C GLU A 330 -16.67 -22.40 61.61
N VAL A 331 -15.69 -21.52 61.81
CA VAL A 331 -14.43 -21.85 62.52
C VAL A 331 -14.62 -21.77 64.04
N THR A 332 -15.29 -22.74 64.63
CA THR A 332 -15.59 -22.69 66.09
C THR A 332 -14.36 -22.84 67.02
N ASP A 333 -13.18 -23.16 66.49
CA ASP A 333 -11.93 -23.38 67.26
C ASP A 333 -10.85 -22.29 67.08
N LEU A 334 -11.05 -21.30 66.17
CA LEU A 334 -10.28 -20.06 66.15
C LEU A 334 -11.23 -18.91 66.47
N ASN A 335 -10.90 -18.08 67.47
CA ASN A 335 -11.81 -17.02 67.96
C ASN A 335 -11.78 -15.76 67.06
N TYR A 336 -11.84 -15.95 65.75
CA TYR A 336 -11.79 -14.94 64.70
C TYR A 336 -12.59 -15.44 63.50
N ASP A 337 -13.67 -14.73 63.13
CA ASP A 337 -14.28 -14.89 61.82
C ASP A 337 -13.31 -14.32 60.77
N PHE A 338 -12.86 -15.19 59.86
CA PHE A 338 -12.09 -14.84 58.68
C PHE A 338 -12.95 -15.11 57.45
N ASP A 339 -13.87 -14.19 57.15
CA ASP A 339 -14.60 -14.18 55.89
C ASP A 339 -13.60 -14.21 54.74
N SER A 340 -13.64 -15.25 53.91
CA SER A 340 -12.70 -15.40 52.80
C SER A 340 -13.13 -14.50 51.64
N VAL A 341 -12.44 -13.38 51.47
CA VAL A 341 -12.75 -12.32 50.49
C VAL A 341 -11.79 -12.37 49.30
N PHE A 342 -12.35 -12.33 48.09
CA PHE A 342 -11.62 -12.04 46.86
C PHE A 342 -12.19 -10.75 46.28
N SER A 343 -11.42 -9.66 46.38
CA SER A 343 -11.88 -8.33 45.95
C SER A 343 -10.77 -7.50 45.35
N GLY A 344 -11.15 -6.45 44.62
CA GLY A 344 -10.20 -5.55 43.99
C GLY A 344 -10.79 -4.82 42.80
N THR A 345 -9.92 -4.47 41.86
CA THR A 345 -10.28 -3.83 40.60
C THR A 345 -9.59 -4.52 39.43
N VAL A 346 -10.32 -4.64 38.31
CA VAL A 346 -9.72 -4.94 37.00
C VAL A 346 -9.72 -3.67 36.17
N THR A 347 -8.56 -3.28 35.65
CA THR A 347 -8.37 -2.11 34.81
C THR A 347 -8.17 -2.52 33.35
N VAL A 348 -8.80 -1.79 32.43
CA VAL A 348 -8.56 -1.91 30.99
C VAL A 348 -8.70 -0.53 30.31
N ASN A 349 -7.74 -0.19 29.46
CA ASN A 349 -7.77 1.03 28.66
C ASN A 349 -8.47 0.77 27.31
N VAL A 350 -9.72 1.21 27.17
CA VAL A 350 -10.50 0.97 25.95
C VAL A 350 -10.11 1.99 24.87
N THR A 351 -9.50 1.52 23.79
CA THR A 351 -9.10 2.35 22.65
C THR A 351 -10.20 2.44 21.61
N GLU A 352 -10.08 3.36 20.66
CA GLU A 352 -10.96 3.38 19.49
C GLU A 352 -10.89 2.05 18.71
N GLY A 353 -12.02 1.64 18.15
CA GLY A 353 -12.09 0.56 17.17
C GLY A 353 -11.86 1.08 15.75
N ALA A 354 -11.39 0.22 14.85
CA ALA A 354 -11.33 0.52 13.42
C ALA A 354 -12.65 0.10 12.75
N ILE A 355 -13.13 0.90 11.80
CA ILE A 355 -14.14 0.47 10.83
C ILE A 355 -13.39 -0.20 9.67
N THR A 356 -13.89 -1.34 9.20
CA THR A 356 -13.45 -1.95 7.95
C THR A 356 -14.24 -1.34 6.81
N ALA A 357 -13.52 -0.74 5.86
CA ALA A 357 -14.07 -0.14 4.65
C ALA A 357 -14.96 -1.12 3.86
N GLY A 358 -16.13 -0.66 3.45
CA GLY A 358 -17.03 -1.37 2.56
C GLY A 358 -16.82 -1.03 1.09
N ASP A 359 -17.51 -1.76 0.20
CA ASP A 359 -17.62 -1.42 -1.22
C ASP A 359 -18.59 -0.23 -1.40
N VAL A 360 -18.22 0.70 -2.29
CA VAL A 360 -19.02 1.86 -2.70
C VAL A 360 -19.08 1.92 -4.23
N ALA A 361 -20.28 2.04 -4.80
CA ALA A 361 -20.49 2.18 -6.24
C ALA A 361 -21.64 3.16 -6.54
N ILE A 362 -21.66 3.72 -7.75
CA ILE A 362 -22.79 4.50 -8.26
C ILE A 362 -23.65 3.61 -9.17
N ASP A 363 -24.95 3.63 -8.94
CA ASP A 363 -25.98 2.98 -9.76
C ASP A 363 -26.93 4.03 -10.36
N GLY A 364 -27.61 3.68 -11.45
CA GLY A 364 -28.39 4.60 -12.27
C GLY A 364 -27.71 4.96 -13.60
N VAL A 365 -28.35 5.84 -14.38
CA VAL A 365 -27.81 6.35 -15.65
C VAL A 365 -27.27 7.76 -15.42
N ALA A 366 -26.03 8.01 -15.83
CA ALA A 366 -25.36 9.30 -15.67
C ALA A 366 -25.84 10.33 -16.72
N GLY A 367 -27.15 10.52 -16.84
CA GLY A 367 -27.76 11.58 -17.65
C GLY A 367 -27.96 12.87 -16.84
N ILE A 368 -28.20 13.96 -17.56
CA ILE A 368 -28.66 15.22 -16.95
C ILE A 368 -30.09 15.01 -16.44
N GLY A 369 -30.42 15.49 -15.24
CA GLY A 369 -31.76 15.34 -14.66
C GLY A 369 -32.12 13.91 -14.22
N GLN A 370 -31.25 12.92 -14.41
CA GLN A 370 -31.45 11.53 -13.99
C GLN A 370 -30.84 11.27 -12.60
N GLU A 371 -31.44 10.35 -11.82
CA GLU A 371 -31.03 10.07 -10.45
C GLU A 371 -29.92 9.01 -10.40
N LEU A 372 -28.77 9.39 -9.85
CA LEU A 372 -27.68 8.50 -9.45
C LEU A 372 -27.86 8.13 -7.97
N THR A 373 -27.63 6.85 -7.63
CA THR A 373 -27.75 6.31 -6.27
C THR A 373 -26.43 5.72 -5.80
N ALA A 374 -25.99 6.08 -4.59
CA ALA A 374 -24.83 5.49 -3.95
C ALA A 374 -25.19 4.12 -3.35
N GLN A 375 -24.70 3.04 -3.98
CA GLN A 375 -24.84 1.67 -3.47
C GLN A 375 -23.65 1.35 -2.55
N THR A 376 -23.93 0.77 -1.38
CA THR A 376 -22.92 0.48 -0.36
C THR A 376 -23.11 -0.90 0.26
N SER A 377 -22.02 -1.61 0.55
CA SER A 377 -22.09 -2.92 1.24
C SER A 377 -20.76 -3.28 1.93
N GLY A 378 -20.75 -4.31 2.79
CA GLY A 378 -19.51 -4.90 3.32
C GLY A 378 -18.83 -4.19 4.50
N TRP A 379 -19.35 -3.03 4.93
CA TRP A 379 -18.84 -2.32 6.12
C TRP A 379 -18.92 -3.18 7.40
N GLU A 380 -17.83 -3.24 8.17
CA GLU A 380 -17.82 -3.85 9.50
C GLU A 380 -17.31 -2.85 10.56
N PRO A 381 -17.98 -2.68 11.72
CA PRO A 381 -19.23 -3.32 12.13
C PRO A 381 -20.44 -2.94 11.24
N ALA A 382 -21.38 -3.87 11.07
CA ALA A 382 -22.52 -3.70 10.16
C ALA A 382 -23.59 -2.67 10.61
N ASP A 383 -23.40 -2.06 11.79
CA ASP A 383 -24.25 -1.06 12.43
C ASP A 383 -23.57 0.33 12.50
N VAL A 384 -22.76 0.67 11.47
CA VAL A 384 -22.25 2.02 11.21
C VAL A 384 -23.33 2.98 10.69
N GLU A 385 -23.17 4.27 10.96
CA GLU A 385 -23.95 5.35 10.37
C GLU A 385 -23.17 5.95 9.17
N LEU A 386 -23.78 5.94 7.98
CA LEU A 386 -23.15 6.38 6.73
C LEU A 386 -23.59 7.81 6.36
N GLY A 387 -22.61 8.69 6.15
CA GLY A 387 -22.80 9.99 5.52
C GLY A 387 -22.25 10.01 4.09
N TYR A 388 -22.80 10.88 3.23
CA TYR A 388 -22.45 10.97 1.81
C TYR A 388 -21.97 12.39 1.48
N GLN A 389 -21.07 12.51 0.49
CA GLN A 389 -20.77 13.77 -0.19
C GLN A 389 -20.48 13.46 -1.66
N TRP A 390 -21.21 14.10 -2.58
CA TRP A 390 -20.99 13.96 -4.02
C TRP A 390 -20.02 15.01 -4.57
N PHE A 391 -19.22 14.63 -5.56
CA PHE A 391 -18.19 15.46 -6.19
C PHE A 391 -18.39 15.50 -7.71
N VAL A 392 -17.94 16.58 -8.33
CA VAL A 392 -17.93 16.79 -9.80
C VAL A 392 -16.55 17.30 -10.20
N ASP A 393 -15.86 16.60 -11.10
CA ASP A 393 -14.42 16.81 -11.42
C ASP A 393 -13.51 16.85 -10.17
N GLY A 394 -13.90 16.17 -9.09
CA GLY A 394 -13.19 16.15 -7.80
C GLY A 394 -13.45 17.35 -6.88
N GLU A 395 -14.34 18.28 -7.24
CA GLU A 395 -14.79 19.38 -6.37
C GLU A 395 -16.15 19.04 -5.71
N PRO A 396 -16.32 19.24 -4.38
CA PRO A 396 -17.51 18.81 -3.65
C PRO A 396 -18.73 19.67 -3.96
N VAL A 397 -19.85 19.04 -4.32
CA VAL A 397 -21.11 19.73 -4.63
C VAL A 397 -21.81 20.14 -3.32
N ALA A 398 -21.93 21.44 -3.09
CA ALA A 398 -22.42 22.00 -1.84
C ALA A 398 -23.86 21.59 -1.51
N GLY A 399 -24.03 20.75 -0.49
CA GLY A 399 -25.33 20.25 -0.03
C GLY A 399 -25.79 18.94 -0.68
N ALA A 400 -25.00 18.37 -1.60
CA ALA A 400 -25.24 17.02 -2.12
C ALA A 400 -24.73 15.98 -1.12
N THR A 401 -25.49 15.76 -0.04
CA THR A 401 -25.13 14.90 1.10
C THR A 401 -26.12 13.76 1.36
N ASP A 402 -27.12 13.60 0.49
CA ASP A 402 -28.03 12.46 0.48
C ASP A 402 -27.41 11.27 -0.28
N SER A 403 -27.96 10.07 -0.11
CA SER A 403 -27.53 8.84 -0.83
C SER A 403 -27.86 8.85 -2.34
N THR A 404 -28.42 9.95 -2.84
CA THR A 404 -28.88 10.15 -4.22
C THR A 404 -28.46 11.53 -4.73
N PHE A 405 -28.15 11.63 -6.02
CA PHE A 405 -27.72 12.87 -6.67
C PHE A 405 -28.28 12.97 -8.09
N VAL A 406 -28.63 14.18 -8.51
CA VAL A 406 -29.18 14.45 -9.84
C VAL A 406 -28.24 15.44 -10.56
N PRO A 407 -27.53 15.04 -11.62
CA PRO A 407 -26.65 15.94 -12.36
C PRO A 407 -27.43 17.08 -13.03
N SER A 408 -26.89 18.30 -12.94
CA SER A 408 -27.40 19.47 -13.67
C SER A 408 -26.71 19.61 -15.03
N GLY A 409 -27.20 20.51 -15.89
CA GLY A 409 -26.52 20.83 -17.16
C GLY A 409 -25.09 21.38 -16.98
N GLU A 410 -24.78 22.01 -15.83
CA GLU A 410 -23.41 22.43 -15.50
C GLU A 410 -22.46 21.24 -15.26
N HIS A 411 -22.97 20.01 -15.16
CA HIS A 411 -22.20 18.79 -14.94
C HIS A 411 -21.96 17.97 -16.23
N ALA A 412 -22.53 18.37 -17.37
CA ALA A 412 -22.42 17.63 -18.63
C ALA A 412 -20.94 17.40 -19.04
N GLY A 413 -20.58 16.15 -19.32
CA GLY A 413 -19.22 15.75 -19.72
C GLY A 413 -18.17 15.71 -18.60
N LYS A 414 -18.60 15.83 -17.33
CA LYS A 414 -17.73 15.78 -16.14
C LYS A 414 -17.83 14.46 -15.42
N ASP A 415 -16.80 14.10 -14.66
CA ASP A 415 -16.80 12.90 -13.84
C ASP A 415 -17.47 13.17 -12.48
N VAL A 416 -18.39 12.28 -12.09
CA VAL A 416 -19.08 12.29 -10.79
C VAL A 416 -18.57 11.14 -9.93
N THR A 417 -18.18 11.45 -8.69
CA THR A 417 -17.87 10.46 -7.64
C THR A 417 -18.70 10.74 -6.39
N VAL A 418 -18.81 9.74 -5.50
CA VAL A 418 -19.37 9.90 -4.16
C VAL A 418 -18.40 9.37 -3.12
N GLU A 419 -18.09 10.20 -2.11
CA GLU A 419 -17.44 9.77 -0.88
C GLU A 419 -18.51 9.33 0.12
N VAL A 420 -18.36 8.12 0.64
CA VAL A 420 -19.17 7.59 1.75
C VAL A 420 -18.28 7.51 2.98
N THR A 421 -18.65 8.25 4.02
CA THR A 421 -17.96 8.23 5.32
C THR A 421 -18.78 7.43 6.32
N ALA A 422 -18.22 6.32 6.79
CA ALA A 422 -18.79 5.50 7.86
C ALA A 422 -18.35 5.99 9.24
N THR A 423 -19.30 6.09 10.16
CA THR A 423 -19.07 6.56 11.53
C THR A 423 -19.74 5.64 12.54
N LYS A 424 -19.13 5.50 13.74
CA LYS A 424 -19.73 4.79 14.87
C LYS A 424 -19.14 5.31 16.19
N PRO A 425 -19.94 5.51 17.25
CA PRO A 425 -19.41 6.00 18.53
C PRO A 425 -18.30 5.10 19.10
N GLY A 426 -17.15 5.69 19.38
CA GLY A 426 -15.96 4.98 19.86
C GLY A 426 -15.11 4.30 18.78
N TYR A 427 -15.45 4.45 17.50
CA TYR A 427 -14.63 3.99 16.38
C TYR A 427 -14.03 5.19 15.65
N THR A 428 -12.82 5.02 15.12
CA THR A 428 -12.24 5.96 14.16
C THR A 428 -13.06 5.90 12.87
N PRO A 429 -13.55 7.04 12.32
CA PRO A 429 -14.25 7.09 11.04
C PRO A 429 -13.40 6.60 9.87
N GLU A 430 -14.05 6.04 8.84
CA GLU A 430 -13.41 5.54 7.62
C GLU A 430 -14.20 6.00 6.39
N SER A 431 -13.51 6.34 5.30
CA SER A 431 -14.12 7.00 4.13
C SER A 431 -13.69 6.34 2.82
N VAL A 432 -14.64 6.08 1.93
CA VAL A 432 -14.41 5.43 0.64
C VAL A 432 -15.05 6.25 -0.48
N GLU A 433 -14.27 6.60 -1.50
CA GLU A 433 -14.74 7.21 -2.74
C GLU A 433 -15.07 6.13 -3.79
N SER A 434 -16.13 6.34 -4.57
CA SER A 434 -16.52 5.46 -5.68
C SER A 434 -15.57 5.53 -6.88
N ASP A 435 -15.61 4.52 -7.76
CA ASP A 435 -15.20 4.74 -9.15
C ASP A 435 -16.04 5.89 -9.79
N PRO A 436 -15.48 6.68 -10.72
CA PRO A 436 -16.18 7.79 -11.36
C PRO A 436 -17.16 7.34 -12.44
N VAL A 437 -18.26 8.09 -12.58
CA VAL A 437 -19.17 8.01 -13.74
C VAL A 437 -19.23 9.35 -14.46
N THR A 438 -18.93 9.36 -15.76
CA THR A 438 -18.99 10.58 -16.58
C THR A 438 -20.43 10.91 -16.95
N VAL A 439 -20.88 12.13 -16.69
CA VAL A 439 -22.21 12.60 -17.10
C VAL A 439 -22.26 12.75 -18.62
N ALA A 440 -23.30 12.21 -19.25
CA ALA A 440 -23.50 12.32 -20.69
C ALA A 440 -23.49 13.78 -21.17
N VAL A 441 -22.86 14.03 -22.31
CA VAL A 441 -23.00 15.27 -23.07
C VAL A 441 -24.16 15.07 -24.03
N PRO A 442 -25.11 16.01 -24.15
CA PRO A 442 -26.20 15.90 -25.12
C PRO A 442 -25.65 15.83 -26.55
N SER A 443 -26.36 15.14 -27.43
CA SER A 443 -26.04 15.09 -28.85
C SER A 443 -27.30 15.22 -29.72
N VAL A 444 -27.11 15.72 -30.94
CA VAL A 444 -28.13 15.72 -31.99
C VAL A 444 -27.52 15.22 -33.28
N VAL A 445 -28.37 14.68 -34.15
CA VAL A 445 -28.06 14.29 -35.52
C VAL A 445 -29.15 14.85 -36.44
N VAL A 446 -28.74 15.55 -37.50
CA VAL A 446 -29.67 16.06 -38.52
C VAL A 446 -29.67 15.17 -39.77
N GLY A 447 -30.86 14.82 -40.26
CA GLY A 447 -31.02 13.95 -41.43
C GLY A 447 -32.14 14.38 -42.38
N PRO A 448 -31.94 14.30 -43.71
CA PRO A 448 -30.72 13.88 -44.40
C PRO A 448 -29.70 15.02 -44.52
N ASP A 449 -28.43 14.65 -44.67
CA ASP A 449 -27.23 15.50 -44.75
C ASP A 449 -27.31 16.58 -45.87
N THR A 450 -28.23 16.42 -46.82
CA THR A 450 -28.49 17.43 -47.87
C THR A 450 -29.96 17.47 -48.26
N VAL A 451 -30.53 18.67 -48.27
CA VAL A 451 -31.92 18.95 -48.66
C VAL A 451 -32.02 20.15 -49.61
N LYS A 452 -33.20 20.37 -50.21
CA LYS A 452 -33.50 21.56 -51.01
C LYS A 452 -34.21 22.63 -50.16
N PRO A 453 -34.16 23.92 -50.55
CA PRO A 453 -35.01 24.95 -49.94
C PRO A 453 -36.49 24.55 -49.96
N GLY A 454 -37.18 24.64 -48.82
CA GLY A 454 -38.56 24.22 -48.65
C GLY A 454 -38.79 22.73 -48.37
N GLU A 455 -37.75 21.90 -48.28
CA GLU A 455 -37.84 20.53 -47.73
C GLU A 455 -37.65 20.53 -46.20
N ASN A 456 -37.90 19.40 -45.54
CA ASN A 456 -37.73 19.25 -44.10
C ASN A 456 -36.48 18.41 -43.79
N VAL A 457 -35.79 18.76 -42.70
CA VAL A 457 -34.89 17.84 -42.00
C VAL A 457 -35.61 17.21 -40.80
N ILE A 458 -35.15 16.03 -40.39
CA ILE A 458 -35.46 15.40 -39.11
C ILE A 458 -34.26 15.64 -38.20
N VAL A 459 -34.52 15.98 -36.94
CA VAL A 459 -33.50 16.15 -35.91
C VAL A 459 -33.81 15.14 -34.82
N GLU A 460 -32.92 14.17 -34.64
CA GLU A 460 -32.95 13.19 -33.56
C GLU A 460 -31.86 13.58 -32.55
N GLY A 461 -32.04 13.27 -31.26
CA GLY A 461 -31.06 13.63 -30.23
C GLY A 461 -31.26 12.88 -28.92
N GLU A 462 -30.19 12.78 -28.14
CA GLU A 462 -30.09 11.95 -26.93
C GLU A 462 -29.33 12.73 -25.83
N GLY A 463 -29.61 12.45 -24.57
CA GLY A 463 -28.87 12.99 -23.41
C GLY A 463 -29.35 14.35 -22.88
N PHE A 464 -30.58 14.76 -23.21
CA PHE A 464 -31.26 15.90 -22.59
C PHE A 464 -31.93 15.49 -21.26
N ALA A 465 -32.37 16.46 -20.44
CA ALA A 465 -33.04 16.14 -19.19
C ALA A 465 -34.47 15.59 -19.45
N PRO A 466 -34.86 14.45 -18.86
CA PRO A 466 -36.19 13.86 -19.12
C PRO A 466 -37.35 14.82 -18.84
N GLY A 467 -38.19 15.05 -19.85
CA GLY A 467 -39.31 15.99 -19.78
C GLY A 467 -38.98 17.48 -19.93
N GLU A 468 -37.75 17.88 -20.26
CA GLU A 468 -37.45 19.29 -20.52
C GLU A 468 -37.90 19.75 -21.92
N GLU A 469 -38.25 21.04 -22.06
CA GLU A 469 -38.44 21.66 -23.37
C GLU A 469 -37.08 21.90 -24.03
N VAL A 470 -36.84 21.30 -25.20
CA VAL A 470 -35.65 21.52 -26.03
C VAL A 470 -36.03 22.37 -27.25
N GLU A 471 -35.33 23.48 -27.44
CA GLU A 471 -35.54 24.42 -28.53
C GLU A 471 -34.50 24.23 -29.64
N ILE A 472 -34.99 23.84 -30.82
CA ILE A 472 -34.20 23.50 -31.99
C ILE A 472 -34.28 24.64 -33.01
N THR A 473 -33.15 25.24 -33.36
CA THR A 473 -33.05 26.40 -34.26
C THR A 473 -32.11 26.11 -35.42
N VAL A 474 -32.56 26.40 -36.66
CA VAL A 474 -31.75 26.27 -37.88
C VAL A 474 -31.06 27.59 -38.20
N THR A 475 -29.73 27.56 -38.31
CA THR A 475 -28.88 28.73 -38.61
C THR A 475 -28.18 28.54 -39.96
N PRO A 476 -28.10 29.56 -40.84
CA PRO A 476 -28.60 30.93 -40.68
C PRO A 476 -30.08 31.12 -41.05
N GLY A 477 -30.85 31.71 -40.13
CA GLY A 477 -32.14 32.34 -40.43
C GLY A 477 -33.32 31.38 -40.70
N GLY A 478 -33.19 30.10 -40.32
CA GLY A 478 -34.29 29.15 -40.33
C GLY A 478 -35.26 29.35 -39.15
N PRO A 479 -36.30 28.50 -39.05
CA PRO A 479 -37.25 28.55 -37.95
C PRO A 479 -36.68 27.95 -36.67
N THR A 480 -37.37 28.25 -35.58
CA THR A 480 -37.21 27.62 -34.26
C THR A 480 -38.40 26.70 -34.00
N VAL A 481 -38.14 25.49 -33.49
CA VAL A 481 -39.12 24.44 -33.16
C VAL A 481 -38.82 23.92 -31.76
N THR A 482 -39.82 23.85 -30.88
CA THR A 482 -39.69 23.29 -29.53
C THR A 482 -40.28 21.88 -29.48
N VAL A 483 -39.59 20.97 -28.78
CA VAL A 483 -40.06 19.61 -28.46
C VAL A 483 -39.82 19.31 -26.97
N GLU A 484 -40.52 18.33 -26.43
CA GLU A 484 -40.36 17.85 -25.05
C GLU A 484 -39.52 16.57 -25.10
N ALA A 485 -38.49 16.44 -24.24
CA ALA A 485 -37.67 15.24 -24.16
C ALA A 485 -38.43 14.08 -23.50
N ASP A 486 -38.20 12.83 -23.95
CA ASP A 486 -38.88 11.65 -23.40
C ASP A 486 -38.32 11.19 -22.03
N GLU A 487 -38.87 10.11 -21.47
CA GLU A 487 -38.48 9.57 -20.15
C GLU A 487 -36.99 9.12 -20.09
N ASP A 488 -36.38 8.83 -21.25
CA ASP A 488 -34.98 8.42 -21.39
C ASP A 488 -34.04 9.61 -21.74
N GLY A 489 -34.60 10.80 -22.03
CA GLY A 489 -33.85 12.01 -22.38
C GLY A 489 -33.65 12.25 -23.89
N ASN A 490 -34.47 11.62 -24.74
CA ASN A 490 -34.36 11.71 -26.20
C ASN A 490 -35.36 12.69 -26.81
N ILE A 491 -35.04 13.18 -28.01
CA ILE A 491 -35.88 14.09 -28.81
C ILE A 491 -36.00 13.61 -30.25
N THR A 492 -37.13 13.95 -30.89
CA THR A 492 -37.29 13.83 -32.35
C THR A 492 -38.17 14.96 -32.88
N ALA A 493 -37.62 15.79 -33.76
CA ALA A 493 -38.31 16.91 -34.39
C ALA A 493 -38.27 16.82 -35.91
N THR A 494 -39.25 17.44 -36.58
CA THR A 494 -39.21 17.69 -38.03
C THR A 494 -39.16 19.19 -38.24
N VAL A 495 -38.05 19.70 -38.76
CA VAL A 495 -37.78 21.12 -38.90
C VAL A 495 -37.79 21.52 -40.38
N PRO A 496 -38.65 22.45 -40.81
CA PRO A 496 -38.71 22.88 -42.22
C PRO A 496 -37.59 23.85 -42.55
N VAL A 497 -36.88 23.62 -43.65
CA VAL A 497 -35.89 24.55 -44.21
C VAL A 497 -36.63 25.65 -44.99
N PRO A 498 -36.27 26.95 -44.86
CA PRO A 498 -36.96 28.03 -45.58
C PRO A 498 -37.02 27.82 -47.10
N GLU A 499 -38.14 28.20 -47.73
CA GLU A 499 -38.31 28.17 -49.19
C GLU A 499 -37.32 29.11 -49.91
N ASP A 500 -36.81 30.13 -49.22
CA ASP A 500 -35.82 31.10 -49.69
C ASP A 500 -34.41 30.88 -49.10
N ALA A 501 -34.15 29.69 -48.52
CA ALA A 501 -32.80 29.28 -48.13
C ALA A 501 -31.82 29.32 -49.31
N ALA A 502 -30.58 29.72 -49.04
CA ALA A 502 -29.52 29.79 -50.04
C ALA A 502 -28.76 28.46 -50.13
N ASP A 503 -28.13 28.19 -51.27
CA ASP A 503 -27.20 27.06 -51.37
C ASP A 503 -25.99 27.29 -50.42
N GLY A 504 -25.73 26.35 -49.52
CA GLY A 504 -24.67 26.47 -48.51
C GLY A 504 -24.86 25.56 -47.30
N ASP A 505 -23.97 25.69 -46.32
CA ASP A 505 -23.97 24.90 -45.08
C ASP A 505 -24.84 25.57 -44.00
N TYR A 506 -25.58 24.75 -43.25
CA TYR A 506 -26.54 25.15 -42.22
C TYR A 506 -26.35 24.29 -40.96
N THR A 507 -26.42 24.91 -39.79
CA THR A 507 -26.29 24.25 -38.49
C THR A 507 -27.66 24.15 -37.83
N VAL A 508 -28.00 22.96 -37.32
CA VAL A 508 -29.06 22.75 -36.33
C VAL A 508 -28.45 22.88 -34.95
N GLY A 509 -28.93 23.82 -34.14
CA GLY A 509 -28.61 23.88 -32.71
C GLY A 509 -29.83 23.56 -31.85
N ALA A 510 -29.66 22.74 -30.82
CA ALA A 510 -30.69 22.36 -29.86
C ALA A 510 -30.28 22.78 -28.44
N GLU A 511 -31.12 23.57 -27.76
CA GLU A 511 -30.90 24.08 -26.39
C GLU A 511 -31.97 23.54 -25.43
N GLY A 512 -31.57 22.78 -24.40
CA GLY A 512 -32.45 22.36 -23.31
C GLY A 512 -32.75 23.54 -22.38
N LYS A 513 -34.04 23.85 -22.15
CA LYS A 513 -34.44 25.10 -21.47
C LYS A 513 -34.38 25.08 -19.95
N ASP A 514 -34.41 23.90 -19.33
CA ASP A 514 -34.25 23.76 -17.87
C ASP A 514 -32.79 23.43 -17.50
N SER A 515 -32.10 22.64 -18.33
CA SER A 515 -30.70 22.26 -18.13
C SER A 515 -29.70 23.32 -18.62
N GLY A 516 -30.06 24.09 -19.66
CA GLY A 516 -29.18 25.08 -20.29
C GLY A 516 -28.08 24.49 -21.19
N VAL A 517 -28.14 23.19 -21.53
CA VAL A 517 -27.13 22.54 -22.38
C VAL A 517 -27.46 22.67 -23.86
N THR A 518 -26.42 22.67 -24.70
CA THR A 518 -26.56 22.80 -26.16
C THR A 518 -25.83 21.70 -26.92
N ALA A 519 -26.47 21.18 -27.97
CA ALA A 519 -25.85 20.30 -28.97
C ALA A 519 -26.09 20.86 -30.37
N GLU A 520 -25.14 20.65 -31.29
CA GLU A 520 -25.19 21.17 -32.67
C GLU A 520 -24.77 20.10 -33.69
N ASP A 521 -25.37 20.10 -34.89
CA ASP A 521 -24.97 19.28 -36.05
C ASP A 521 -25.25 20.01 -37.38
N ASP A 522 -24.50 19.68 -38.44
CA ASP A 522 -24.46 20.42 -39.71
C ASP A 522 -25.09 19.66 -40.90
N PHE A 523 -25.81 20.37 -41.78
CA PHE A 523 -26.33 19.85 -43.06
C PHE A 523 -26.17 20.87 -44.19
N THR A 524 -26.26 20.41 -45.44
CA THR A 524 -26.15 21.29 -46.63
C THR A 524 -27.52 21.54 -47.29
N VAL A 525 -27.75 22.78 -47.74
CA VAL A 525 -28.85 23.12 -48.65
C VAL A 525 -28.30 23.26 -50.08
N ALA A 526 -28.90 22.61 -51.07
CA ALA A 526 -28.39 22.62 -52.45
C ALA A 526 -29.42 22.45 -53.58
N GLY A 527 -29.38 23.36 -54.56
CA GLY A 527 -30.11 23.30 -55.83
C GLY A 527 -29.44 22.45 -56.94
N GLU A 528 -30.22 22.12 -57.98
CA GLU A 528 -29.75 21.31 -59.12
C GLU A 528 -28.99 22.14 -60.18
N SER A 529 -27.90 21.56 -60.72
CA SER A 529 -27.05 22.20 -61.73
C SER A 529 -26.84 21.31 -62.96
N VAL A 530 -26.71 21.91 -64.15
CA VAL A 530 -26.69 21.21 -65.45
C VAL A 530 -25.38 21.37 -66.22
N THR A 531 -24.88 20.25 -66.76
CA THR A 531 -23.61 20.15 -67.50
C THR A 531 -23.77 20.28 -69.02
N ALA A 532 -22.69 20.66 -69.71
CA ALA A 532 -22.67 20.88 -71.15
C ALA A 532 -22.52 19.58 -71.97
N GLY A 533 -22.92 19.64 -73.25
CA GLY A 533 -22.88 18.49 -74.16
C GLY A 533 -21.47 18.08 -74.62
N VAL A 534 -21.33 16.84 -75.09
CA VAL A 534 -20.06 16.27 -75.60
C VAL A 534 -20.18 16.00 -77.10
N ILE A 535 -19.14 16.36 -77.87
CA ILE A 535 -18.99 15.99 -79.28
C ILE A 535 -18.23 14.65 -79.37
N THR A 536 -18.66 13.76 -80.27
CA THR A 536 -17.92 12.57 -80.69
C THR A 536 -17.07 12.92 -81.91
N ALA A 537 -15.75 12.64 -81.84
CA ALA A 537 -14.81 12.96 -82.91
C ALA A 537 -15.00 12.06 -84.14
N GLY A 538 -15.07 12.67 -85.32
CA GLY A 538 -15.22 11.98 -86.61
C GLY A 538 -13.89 11.48 -87.19
N LYS A 539 -13.97 10.73 -88.29
CA LYS A 539 -12.80 10.29 -89.07
C LYS A 539 -12.39 11.34 -90.09
N VAL A 540 -11.07 11.50 -90.26
CA VAL A 540 -10.42 12.36 -91.25
C VAL A 540 -9.48 11.51 -92.12
N SER A 541 -9.35 11.83 -93.41
CA SER A 541 -8.41 11.20 -94.35
C SER A 541 -8.03 12.16 -95.48
N ILE A 542 -6.96 11.86 -96.22
CA ILE A 542 -6.52 12.67 -97.37
C ILE A 542 -6.74 11.89 -98.68
N GLU A 543 -7.34 12.54 -99.65
CA GLU A 543 -7.50 12.08 -101.03
C GLU A 543 -6.57 12.87 -101.98
N GLY A 544 -6.14 12.25 -103.08
CA GLY A 544 -5.25 12.84 -104.08
C GLY A 544 -3.92 12.10 -104.23
N VAL A 545 -3.07 12.56 -105.15
CA VAL A 545 -1.74 11.97 -105.42
C VAL A 545 -0.66 12.91 -104.89
N ALA A 546 -0.07 12.55 -103.74
CA ALA A 546 0.92 13.37 -103.05
C ALA A 546 2.20 13.57 -103.88
N GLY A 547 2.31 14.73 -104.53
CA GLY A 547 3.44 15.14 -105.35
C GLY A 547 3.48 16.65 -105.53
N ILE A 548 4.64 17.18 -105.95
CA ILE A 548 4.84 18.62 -106.11
C ILE A 548 3.83 19.20 -107.12
N GLY A 549 3.06 20.20 -106.68
CA GLY A 549 2.07 20.88 -107.52
C GLY A 549 0.79 20.10 -107.81
N LYS A 550 0.53 18.99 -107.09
CA LYS A 550 -0.73 18.21 -107.19
C LYS A 550 -1.63 18.49 -106.00
N GLU A 551 -2.93 18.61 -106.20
CA GLU A 551 -3.88 18.90 -105.13
C GLU A 551 -4.18 17.66 -104.26
N LEU A 552 -4.30 17.91 -102.96
CA LEU A 552 -4.75 16.98 -101.92
C LEU A 552 -6.01 17.55 -101.27
N THR A 553 -6.97 16.69 -100.92
CA THR A 553 -8.27 17.06 -100.36
C THR A 553 -8.52 16.35 -99.03
N ALA A 554 -9.01 17.07 -98.03
CA ALA A 554 -9.42 16.53 -96.74
C ALA A 554 -10.83 15.94 -96.83
N GLN A 555 -10.97 14.65 -96.51
CA GLN A 555 -12.26 13.93 -96.47
C GLN A 555 -12.65 13.64 -95.02
N THR A 556 -13.85 14.04 -94.60
CA THR A 556 -14.33 13.93 -93.21
C THR A 556 -15.68 13.20 -93.11
N SER A 557 -15.90 12.47 -92.02
CA SER A 557 -17.18 11.74 -91.78
C SER A 557 -17.37 11.33 -90.31
N GLY A 558 -18.61 11.10 -89.89
CA GLY A 558 -18.92 10.45 -88.61
C GLY A 558 -18.74 11.31 -87.35
N TRP A 559 -18.83 12.63 -87.45
CA TRP A 559 -18.96 13.51 -86.28
C TRP A 559 -20.38 13.43 -85.71
N GLU A 560 -20.51 13.39 -84.37
CA GLU A 560 -21.80 13.49 -83.70
C GLU A 560 -21.79 14.59 -82.61
N PRO A 561 -22.84 15.44 -82.51
CA PRO A 561 -24.00 15.51 -83.40
C PRO A 561 -23.61 15.99 -84.81
N ALA A 562 -24.39 15.60 -85.83
CA ALA A 562 -23.99 15.73 -87.23
C ALA A 562 -23.99 17.18 -87.80
N ASP A 563 -24.39 18.16 -87.00
CA ASP A 563 -24.52 19.59 -87.30
C ASP A 563 -23.41 20.44 -86.64
N VAL A 564 -22.20 19.87 -86.50
CA VAL A 564 -20.99 20.59 -86.07
C VAL A 564 -20.41 21.45 -87.20
N GLU A 565 -19.83 22.59 -86.81
CA GLU A 565 -18.99 23.42 -87.71
C GLU A 565 -17.56 22.86 -87.71
N LEU A 566 -16.95 22.73 -88.89
CA LEU A 566 -15.62 22.14 -89.09
C LEU A 566 -14.59 23.17 -89.58
N GLY A 567 -13.44 23.25 -88.90
CA GLY A 567 -12.26 24.02 -89.34
C GLY A 567 -11.07 23.11 -89.62
N TYR A 568 -10.23 23.48 -90.61
CA TYR A 568 -9.10 22.66 -91.10
C TYR A 568 -7.75 23.35 -90.84
N GLN A 569 -6.69 22.57 -90.66
CA GLN A 569 -5.29 23.03 -90.75
C GLN A 569 -4.41 21.90 -91.30
N TRP A 570 -3.65 22.18 -92.36
CA TRP A 570 -2.70 21.24 -92.96
C TRP A 570 -1.31 21.35 -92.35
N PHE A 571 -0.60 20.24 -92.26
CA PHE A 571 0.73 20.11 -91.65
C PHE A 571 1.69 19.38 -92.59
N VAL A 572 2.98 19.70 -92.50
CA VAL A 572 4.08 19.06 -93.24
C VAL A 572 5.15 18.64 -92.23
N ASP A 573 5.45 17.34 -92.15
CA ASP A 573 6.27 16.69 -91.11
C ASP A 573 5.90 17.08 -89.66
N GLY A 574 4.64 17.47 -89.43
CA GLY A 574 4.12 17.89 -88.13
C GLY A 574 4.17 19.40 -87.86
N GLU A 575 4.74 20.22 -88.76
CA GLU A 575 4.67 21.68 -88.67
C GLU A 575 3.46 22.23 -89.44
N PRO A 576 2.64 23.15 -88.88
CA PRO A 576 1.46 23.70 -89.55
C PRO A 576 1.86 24.62 -90.70
N VAL A 577 1.31 24.40 -91.89
CA VAL A 577 1.57 25.27 -93.04
C VAL A 577 0.71 26.53 -92.93
N ALA A 578 1.37 27.69 -92.78
CA ALA A 578 0.70 28.97 -92.59
C ALA A 578 -0.27 29.30 -93.72
N GLY A 579 -1.54 29.54 -93.37
CA GLY A 579 -2.62 29.84 -94.32
C GLY A 579 -3.25 28.63 -95.01
N ALA A 580 -2.75 27.41 -94.79
CA ALA A 580 -3.37 26.19 -95.30
C ALA A 580 -4.51 25.70 -94.37
N THR A 581 -5.60 26.46 -94.34
CA THR A 581 -6.77 26.23 -93.48
C THR A 581 -8.05 25.90 -94.26
N GLY A 582 -7.92 25.51 -95.53
CA GLY A 582 -9.03 25.08 -96.39
C GLY A 582 -9.13 23.56 -96.53
N GLU A 583 -10.17 23.10 -97.23
CA GLU A 583 -10.40 21.67 -97.49
C GLU A 583 -9.37 21.05 -98.46
N THR A 584 -8.60 21.87 -99.19
CA THR A 584 -7.55 21.39 -100.10
C THR A 584 -6.18 22.03 -99.84
N PHE A 585 -5.13 21.35 -100.29
CA PHE A 585 -3.74 21.75 -100.15
C PHE A 585 -2.91 21.27 -101.34
N VAL A 586 -1.98 22.12 -101.82
CA VAL A 586 -1.09 21.81 -102.95
C VAL A 586 0.36 21.84 -102.45
N PRO A 587 1.08 20.70 -102.40
CA PRO A 587 2.46 20.68 -101.93
C PRO A 587 3.39 21.48 -102.83
N SER A 588 4.21 22.35 -102.22
CA SER A 588 5.31 23.06 -102.89
C SER A 588 6.51 22.13 -103.11
N GLY A 589 7.57 22.63 -103.75
CA GLY A 589 8.84 21.90 -103.82
C GLY A 589 9.40 21.59 -102.42
N GLU A 590 9.30 22.52 -101.47
CA GLU A 590 9.87 22.42 -100.11
C GLU A 590 9.22 21.32 -99.26
N HIS A 591 8.15 20.69 -99.76
CA HIS A 591 7.44 19.58 -99.13
C HIS A 591 7.83 18.22 -99.72
N ALA A 592 8.68 18.15 -100.76
CA ALA A 592 9.07 16.90 -101.39
C ALA A 592 9.79 15.95 -100.41
N GLY A 593 9.35 14.69 -100.37
CA GLY A 593 9.86 13.68 -99.44
C GLY A 593 9.33 13.79 -98.02
N LYS A 594 8.50 14.80 -97.71
CA LYS A 594 7.88 15.01 -96.39
C LYS A 594 6.49 14.36 -96.32
N ASN A 595 6.01 14.12 -95.11
CA ASN A 595 4.67 13.66 -94.83
C ASN A 595 3.70 14.84 -94.71
N VAL A 596 2.51 14.72 -95.27
CA VAL A 596 1.41 15.69 -95.17
C VAL A 596 0.28 15.08 -94.32
N THR A 597 -0.21 15.82 -93.33
CA THR A 597 -1.42 15.50 -92.56
C THR A 597 -2.36 16.69 -92.52
N VAL A 598 -3.63 16.47 -92.16
CA VAL A 598 -4.61 17.51 -91.88
C VAL A 598 -5.31 17.24 -90.56
N VAL A 599 -5.43 18.29 -89.73
CA VAL A 599 -6.23 18.29 -88.49
C VAL A 599 -7.56 18.99 -88.79
N VAL A 600 -8.64 18.43 -88.26
CA VAL A 600 -9.99 18.98 -88.34
C VAL A 600 -10.53 19.19 -86.93
N THR A 601 -11.03 20.39 -86.67
CA THR A 601 -11.63 20.80 -85.39
C THR A 601 -13.13 20.95 -85.55
N ALA A 602 -13.91 20.36 -84.66
CA ALA A 602 -15.36 20.43 -84.63
C ALA A 602 -15.86 21.27 -83.45
N THR A 603 -16.81 22.18 -83.71
CA THR A 603 -17.41 23.08 -82.72
C THR A 603 -18.94 23.14 -82.84
N LYS A 604 -19.63 23.24 -81.70
CA LYS A 604 -21.08 23.51 -81.63
C LYS A 604 -21.45 24.27 -80.35
N PRO A 605 -22.32 25.30 -80.39
CA PRO A 605 -22.77 26.01 -79.19
C PRO A 605 -23.45 25.07 -78.17
N GLY A 606 -23.07 25.19 -76.90
CA GLY A 606 -23.55 24.33 -75.80
C GLY A 606 -22.83 22.98 -75.65
N TYR A 607 -21.78 22.74 -76.44
CA TYR A 607 -20.98 21.51 -76.42
C TYR A 607 -19.49 21.83 -76.28
N GLY A 608 -18.71 20.90 -75.71
CA GLY A 608 -17.24 20.93 -75.76
C GLY A 608 -16.70 20.65 -77.16
N SER A 609 -15.67 21.39 -77.59
CA SER A 609 -15.01 21.22 -78.90
C SER A 609 -14.14 19.96 -78.96
N GLN A 610 -13.95 19.42 -80.17
CA GLN A 610 -13.16 18.20 -80.43
C GLN A 610 -12.26 18.35 -81.67
N THR A 611 -11.27 17.46 -81.79
CA THR A 611 -10.39 17.41 -82.97
C THR A 611 -10.15 15.97 -83.45
N ALA A 612 -9.78 15.83 -84.72
CA ALA A 612 -9.35 14.58 -85.34
C ALA A 612 -8.25 14.86 -86.39
N THR A 613 -7.42 13.86 -86.71
CA THR A 613 -6.26 14.02 -87.61
C THR A 613 -6.24 12.90 -88.65
N SER A 614 -5.78 13.22 -89.87
CA SER A 614 -5.59 12.21 -90.93
C SER A 614 -4.36 11.33 -90.71
N ASP A 615 -4.37 10.16 -91.33
CA ASP A 615 -3.13 9.44 -91.65
C ASP A 615 -2.20 10.32 -92.54
N PRO A 616 -0.86 10.14 -92.46
CA PRO A 616 0.09 10.90 -93.27
C PRO A 616 0.20 10.38 -94.72
N VAL A 617 0.22 11.29 -95.70
CA VAL A 617 0.55 10.98 -97.10
C VAL A 617 1.91 11.59 -97.48
N LYS A 618 2.81 10.80 -98.06
CA LYS A 618 4.19 11.24 -98.35
C LYS A 618 4.30 11.84 -99.75
N VAL A 619 4.81 13.06 -99.86
CA VAL A 619 5.02 13.74 -101.14
C VAL A 619 6.17 13.08 -101.91
N ALA A 620 5.93 12.65 -103.14
CA ALA A 620 6.96 12.05 -103.99
C ALA A 620 8.11 13.03 -104.30
N THR A 621 9.35 12.53 -104.24
CA THR A 621 10.56 13.28 -104.62
C THR A 621 10.87 13.13 -106.12
N PRO A 622 11.30 14.20 -106.80
CA PRO A 622 11.87 14.11 -108.14
C PRO A 622 13.02 13.09 -108.20
N ALA A 623 13.01 12.25 -109.22
CA ALA A 623 14.00 11.19 -109.41
C ALA A 623 14.43 11.11 -110.87
N ILE A 624 15.68 10.67 -111.11
CA ILE A 624 16.15 10.28 -112.45
C ILE A 624 16.73 8.87 -112.45
N THR A 625 16.74 8.24 -113.62
CA THR A 625 17.42 6.97 -113.89
C THR A 625 18.29 7.11 -115.13
N VAL A 626 19.47 6.47 -115.09
CA VAL A 626 20.52 6.56 -116.11
C VAL A 626 20.86 5.15 -116.60
N ALA A 627 20.97 4.97 -117.91
CA ALA A 627 21.41 3.71 -118.50
C ALA A 627 22.21 3.95 -119.80
N PRO A 628 23.23 3.13 -120.12
CA PRO A 628 23.70 1.94 -119.38
C PRO A 628 24.50 2.27 -118.11
N SER A 629 24.63 1.29 -117.22
CA SER A 629 25.54 1.31 -116.07
C SER A 629 25.99 -0.13 -115.72
N PRO A 630 27.29 -0.42 -115.51
CA PRO A 630 28.43 0.47 -115.72
C PRO A 630 28.61 0.81 -117.20
N ALA A 631 28.68 2.11 -117.51
CA ALA A 631 28.92 2.62 -118.86
C ALA A 631 30.42 2.58 -119.21
N LYS A 632 30.73 2.83 -120.49
CA LYS A 632 32.09 3.05 -121.00
C LYS A 632 32.23 4.48 -121.51
N PRO A 633 33.46 5.03 -121.58
CA PRO A 633 33.70 6.33 -122.18
C PRO A 633 33.18 6.38 -123.63
N GLY A 634 32.36 7.38 -123.96
CA GLY A 634 31.74 7.57 -125.28
C GLY A 634 30.32 6.99 -125.47
N ASP A 635 29.80 6.20 -124.53
CA ASP A 635 28.44 5.64 -124.61
C ASP A 635 27.34 6.73 -124.60
N ASP A 636 26.20 6.46 -125.25
CA ASP A 636 24.98 7.28 -125.11
C ASP A 636 24.23 6.89 -123.82
N LEU A 637 24.15 7.81 -122.87
CA LEU A 637 23.28 7.68 -121.71
C LEU A 637 21.87 8.12 -122.07
N THR A 638 20.87 7.29 -121.74
CA THR A 638 19.48 7.71 -121.65
C THR A 638 19.16 8.09 -120.21
N ILE A 639 18.59 9.28 -120.03
CA ILE A 639 18.17 9.82 -118.73
C ILE A 639 16.65 9.91 -118.75
N LYS A 640 15.97 9.21 -117.85
CA LYS A 640 14.52 9.40 -117.60
C LYS A 640 14.32 10.08 -116.27
N GLY A 641 13.39 11.03 -116.20
CA GLY A 641 13.00 11.67 -114.95
C GLY A 641 11.52 11.50 -114.66
N GLU A 642 11.17 11.43 -113.37
CA GLU A 642 9.82 11.26 -112.84
C GLU A 642 9.63 12.14 -111.58
N ASN A 643 8.38 12.43 -111.20
CA ASN A 643 7.98 13.22 -110.03
C ASN A 643 8.44 14.71 -109.98
N PHE A 644 8.83 15.30 -111.11
CA PHE A 644 9.03 16.76 -111.22
C PHE A 644 7.68 17.50 -111.24
N ALA A 645 7.67 18.83 -111.07
CA ALA A 645 6.42 19.57 -111.11
C ALA A 645 5.83 19.59 -112.55
N PRO A 646 4.49 19.46 -112.73
CA PRO A 646 3.88 19.47 -114.06
C PRO A 646 4.30 20.66 -114.94
N GLY A 647 4.74 20.37 -116.16
CA GLY A 647 5.17 21.39 -117.12
C GLY A 647 6.38 22.24 -116.65
N GLU A 648 7.23 21.72 -115.79
CA GLU A 648 8.51 22.32 -115.36
C GLU A 648 9.63 22.12 -116.39
N GLU A 649 10.56 23.07 -116.49
CA GLU A 649 11.80 22.88 -117.26
C GLU A 649 12.89 22.30 -116.36
N VAL A 650 13.56 21.25 -116.85
CA VAL A 650 14.60 20.50 -116.13
C VAL A 650 15.89 20.51 -116.93
N THR A 651 17.00 20.86 -116.30
CA THR A 651 18.33 20.89 -116.93
C THR A 651 19.17 19.72 -116.43
N VAL A 652 19.56 18.82 -117.33
CA VAL A 652 20.33 17.61 -117.10
C VAL A 652 21.80 17.84 -117.43
N THR A 653 22.72 17.35 -116.59
CA THR A 653 24.19 17.49 -116.71
C THR A 653 24.86 16.14 -116.48
N VAL A 654 25.94 15.81 -117.20
CA VAL A 654 26.65 14.52 -117.06
C VAL A 654 28.13 14.73 -116.71
N GLY A 655 28.53 14.40 -115.49
CA GLY A 655 29.93 14.44 -115.04
C GLY A 655 30.50 15.87 -114.84
N PRO A 656 31.68 15.99 -114.20
CA PRO A 656 32.22 17.26 -113.74
C PRO A 656 32.64 18.25 -114.85
N ASP A 657 32.99 17.75 -116.04
CA ASP A 657 33.42 18.55 -117.20
C ASP A 657 32.54 18.32 -118.45
N GLY A 658 31.33 17.74 -118.27
CA GLY A 658 30.52 17.21 -119.38
C GLY A 658 29.24 18.00 -119.73
N ALA A 659 28.57 17.54 -120.79
CA ALA A 659 27.53 18.30 -121.49
C ALA A 659 26.21 18.45 -120.73
N THR A 660 25.48 19.52 -121.04
CA THR A 660 24.13 19.82 -120.53
C THR A 660 23.05 19.69 -121.60
N VAL A 661 21.82 19.37 -121.18
CA VAL A 661 20.60 19.43 -122.02
C VAL A 661 19.41 19.85 -121.18
N THR A 662 18.55 20.72 -121.71
CA THR A 662 17.30 21.14 -121.04
C THR A 662 16.10 20.48 -121.71
N VAL A 663 15.17 19.97 -120.90
CA VAL A 663 13.97 19.24 -121.31
C VAL A 663 12.80 19.68 -120.43
N LYS A 664 11.56 19.57 -120.94
CA LYS A 664 10.36 19.93 -120.17
C LYS A 664 9.66 18.67 -119.66
N ALA A 665 9.28 18.67 -118.38
CA ALA A 665 8.44 17.64 -117.80
C ALA A 665 7.02 17.71 -118.36
N ASP A 666 6.37 16.55 -118.49
CA ASP A 666 4.97 16.43 -118.92
C ASP A 666 3.98 16.84 -117.81
N GLU A 667 2.69 16.56 -118.03
CA GLU A 667 1.61 16.85 -117.06
C GLU A 667 1.64 15.91 -115.84
N ASN A 668 2.35 14.78 -115.91
CA ASN A 668 2.51 13.82 -114.82
C ASN A 668 3.73 14.14 -113.93
N GLY A 669 4.70 14.87 -114.47
CA GLY A 669 6.00 15.18 -113.85
C GLY A 669 7.18 14.40 -114.44
N SER A 670 7.06 13.88 -115.67
CA SER A 670 8.02 12.94 -116.27
C SER A 670 8.70 13.50 -117.52
N PHE A 671 9.93 13.05 -117.81
CA PHE A 671 10.67 13.40 -119.03
C PHE A 671 11.62 12.29 -119.51
N THR A 672 12.18 12.44 -120.70
CA THR A 672 13.33 11.64 -121.17
C THR A 672 14.30 12.51 -121.98
N ALA A 673 15.60 12.33 -121.76
CA ALA A 673 16.70 13.02 -122.43
C ALA A 673 17.83 12.03 -122.77
N THR A 674 18.80 12.46 -123.59
CA THR A 674 19.96 11.64 -124.00
C THR A 674 21.21 12.51 -124.02
N VAL A 675 22.29 12.05 -123.39
CA VAL A 675 23.59 12.75 -123.30
C VAL A 675 24.73 11.72 -123.37
N LYS A 676 25.86 12.08 -123.99
CA LYS A 676 27.02 11.18 -124.09
C LYS A 676 27.92 11.20 -122.85
N VAL A 677 28.43 10.03 -122.47
CA VAL A 677 29.60 9.93 -121.58
C VAL A 677 30.81 10.56 -122.30
N PRO A 678 31.57 11.47 -121.66
CA PRO A 678 32.83 11.97 -122.22
C PRO A 678 33.79 10.84 -122.62
N ASN A 679 34.42 10.95 -123.80
CA ASN A 679 35.25 9.89 -124.38
C ASN A 679 36.56 9.62 -123.59
N ASP A 680 36.92 10.51 -122.69
CA ASP A 680 38.11 10.54 -121.84
C ASP A 680 37.82 10.18 -120.37
N ALA A 681 36.60 9.70 -120.07
CA ALA A 681 36.21 9.22 -118.76
C ALA A 681 37.08 8.06 -118.26
N LYS A 682 37.26 7.97 -116.93
CA LYS A 682 38.11 6.97 -116.25
C LYS A 682 37.28 5.87 -115.60
N ALA A 683 37.94 4.78 -115.18
CA ALA A 683 37.31 3.80 -114.29
C ALA A 683 37.12 4.42 -112.89
N GLY A 684 35.86 4.62 -112.51
CA GLY A 684 35.41 5.31 -111.32
C GLY A 684 33.98 5.80 -111.53
N ASP A 685 33.35 6.33 -110.49
CA ASP A 685 31.92 6.64 -110.53
C ASP A 685 31.64 8.03 -111.13
N TYR A 686 30.55 8.14 -111.88
CA TYR A 686 30.09 9.38 -112.52
C TYR A 686 28.63 9.67 -112.18
N THR A 687 28.34 10.92 -111.82
CA THR A 687 26.99 11.40 -111.49
C THR A 687 26.37 12.12 -112.68
N VAL A 688 25.10 11.83 -112.94
CA VAL A 688 24.20 12.67 -113.74
C VAL A 688 23.33 13.47 -112.77
N THR A 689 23.14 14.76 -113.03
CA THR A 689 22.27 15.63 -112.22
C THR A 689 21.17 16.22 -113.10
N ALA A 690 19.97 16.40 -112.56
CA ALA A 690 18.81 16.95 -113.26
C ALA A 690 18.08 17.97 -112.38
N LYS A 691 18.24 19.25 -112.69
CA LYS A 691 17.70 20.36 -111.89
C LYS A 691 16.41 20.96 -112.46
N GLY A 692 15.33 20.94 -111.70
CA GLY A 692 14.06 21.61 -112.00
C GLY A 692 14.10 23.12 -111.76
N ALA A 693 13.50 23.90 -112.67
CA ALA A 693 13.50 25.37 -112.64
C ALA A 693 12.36 26.02 -111.82
N LYS A 694 11.29 25.29 -111.47
CA LYS A 694 10.17 25.77 -110.64
C LYS A 694 10.28 25.28 -109.19
N SER A 695 10.60 24.00 -109.02
CA SER A 695 10.75 23.31 -107.75
C SER A 695 12.13 23.56 -107.12
N GLY A 696 13.14 23.82 -107.95
CA GLY A 696 14.54 24.00 -107.54
C GLY A 696 15.29 22.69 -107.26
N PHE A 697 14.60 21.54 -107.28
CA PHE A 697 15.15 20.23 -106.92
C PHE A 697 16.19 19.76 -107.92
N VAL A 698 17.24 19.12 -107.41
CA VAL A 698 18.20 18.35 -108.19
C VAL A 698 17.96 16.88 -107.89
N ALA A 699 17.58 16.11 -108.91
CA ALA A 699 17.62 14.66 -108.84
C ALA A 699 18.96 14.17 -109.41
N GLU A 700 19.61 13.19 -108.77
CA GLU A 700 20.92 12.70 -109.16
C GLU A 700 20.91 11.17 -109.34
N SER A 701 21.76 10.65 -110.23
CA SER A 701 21.89 9.20 -110.49
C SER A 701 23.30 8.87 -110.99
N ASP A 702 23.92 7.87 -110.35
CA ASP A 702 25.33 7.49 -110.56
C ASP A 702 25.54 6.23 -111.41
N PHE A 703 26.81 5.96 -111.73
CA PHE A 703 27.33 4.68 -112.21
C PHE A 703 28.75 4.32 -111.59
N SER A 704 29.13 3.42 -110.58
CA SER A 704 28.51 2.68 -109.34
C SER A 704 29.36 1.64 -108.34
N VAL A 705 29.20 1.49 -106.91
CA VAL A 705 29.78 0.48 -105.74
C VAL A 705 29.13 0.20 -104.20
N ALA A 706 29.69 -0.53 -103.06
CA ALA A 706 29.08 -1.01 -101.63
C ALA A 706 29.90 -1.57 -100.22
N ALA A 707 29.36 -1.98 -98.94
CA ALA A 707 30.01 -2.41 -97.52
C ALA A 707 29.32 -3.28 -96.20
N LEU A 708 29.89 -3.59 -94.90
CA LEU A 708 29.49 -4.56 -93.64
C LEU A 708 30.04 -4.34 -92.03
N VAL A 709 29.98 -4.94 -90.69
CA VAL A 709 29.54 -6.10 -89.61
C VAL A 709 29.74 -5.94 -87.90
N VAL A 710 29.29 -6.79 -86.80
CA VAL A 710 29.43 -6.77 -85.15
C VAL A 710 29.18 -8.12 -84.13
N ASP A 711 29.06 -8.50 -82.72
CA ASP A 711 29.12 -8.20 -81.11
C ASP A 711 28.90 -9.47 -79.96
N LYS A 712 28.76 -9.76 -78.51
CA LYS A 712 28.86 -9.41 -76.91
C LYS A 712 28.49 -10.50 -75.62
N THR A 713 28.74 -10.45 -74.17
CA THR A 713 28.36 -11.40 -72.86
C THR A 713 28.63 -11.15 -71.17
N ASP A 714 28.20 -11.95 -70.02
CA ASP A 714 28.01 -11.75 -68.39
C ASP A 714 28.29 -12.93 -67.15
N ASP A 715 28.08 -13.25 -65.72
CA ASP A 715 27.51 -12.95 -64.18
C ASP A 715 27.96 -13.92 -62.79
N GLU A 716 27.70 -14.19 -61.35
CA GLU A 716 26.96 -13.95 -59.88
C GLU A 716 27.42 -14.63 -58.32
N GLN A 717 26.70 -14.76 -57.03
CA GLN A 717 27.13 -15.01 -55.43
C GLN A 717 26.28 -15.71 -54.06
N THR A 718 26.59 -15.73 -52.62
CA THR A 718 26.02 -16.52 -51.26
C THR A 718 26.19 -16.17 -49.56
N VAL A 719 25.64 -16.84 -48.35
CA VAL A 719 25.61 -16.54 -46.70
C VAL A 719 25.30 -17.60 -45.34
N THR A 720 25.26 -17.36 -43.88
CA THR A 720 24.95 -18.28 -42.51
C THR A 720 24.73 -17.84 -40.84
N ASP A 721 24.48 -18.64 -39.62
CA ASP A 721 24.05 -18.33 -38.02
C ASP A 721 24.17 -19.31 -36.56
N GLY A 722 23.76 -19.05 -35.16
CA GLY A 722 23.78 -19.87 -33.71
C GLY A 722 23.18 -19.52 -32.11
N LYS A 723 23.23 -20.30 -30.85
CA LYS A 723 22.60 -20.08 -29.31
C LYS A 723 22.89 -20.88 -27.78
N LYS A 724 22.30 -20.68 -26.45
CA LYS A 724 22.60 -21.26 -24.90
C LYS A 724 21.65 -21.19 -23.44
N PRO A 725 21.77 -21.92 -22.16
CA PRO A 725 20.93 -22.00 -20.73
C PRO A 725 21.47 -22.12 -19.09
N ALA A 726 20.74 -22.40 -17.85
CA ALA A 726 21.12 -22.51 -16.23
C ALA A 726 20.18 -23.05 -14.87
N ASP A 727 20.53 -23.09 -13.45
CA ASP A 727 19.97 -23.82 -12.06
C ASP A 727 20.26 -23.31 -10.42
N ASP A 728 19.99 -23.67 -9.01
CA ASP A 728 19.23 -24.53 -7.80
C ASP A 728 19.39 -24.26 -6.07
N SER A 729 18.72 -24.84 -4.89
CA SER A 729 18.85 -24.64 -3.23
C SER A 729 18.13 -25.46 -1.87
N THR A 730 18.29 -25.28 -0.42
CA THR A 730 17.64 -26.02 0.95
C THR A 730 17.80 -25.64 2.63
N ASN A 731 17.09 -26.14 3.83
CA ASN A 731 17.23 -25.94 5.48
C ASN A 731 16.40 -26.70 6.81
N LEU A 732 16.60 -26.65 8.27
CA LEU A 732 15.80 -27.24 9.61
C LEU A 732 16.15 -27.12 11.31
N ALA A 733 15.31 -27.35 12.51
CA ALA A 733 15.57 -27.46 14.14
C ALA A 733 14.49 -27.77 15.47
N GLN A 734 14.74 -28.09 16.88
CA GLN A 734 13.85 -28.22 18.27
C GLN A 734 14.45 -28.61 19.84
N THR A 735 14.06 -28.86 21.24
CA THR A 735 13.00 -28.95 22.52
C THR A 735 13.55 -29.24 24.12
N GLY A 736 13.13 -29.42 25.51
CA GLY A 736 12.04 -29.54 26.77
C GLY A 736 12.55 -30.03 28.33
N LEU A 737 12.09 -30.27 29.72
CA LEU A 737 11.02 -30.27 30.97
C LEU A 737 11.57 -30.62 32.56
N ALA A 738 11.11 -30.87 33.94
CA ALA A 738 10.00 -31.02 35.14
C ALA A 738 10.48 -31.07 36.79
N GLU A 739 10.01 -31.35 38.15
CA GLU A 739 8.94 -31.97 39.24
C GLU A 739 8.98 -31.67 40.96
N THR A 740 8.11 -32.13 42.04
CA THR A 740 7.92 -31.70 43.63
C THR A 740 7.38 -32.58 45.01
N ALA A 741 7.00 -32.11 46.35
CA ALA A 741 6.29 -32.81 47.67
C ALA A 741 6.20 -32.23 49.32
N PRO A 742 5.39 -32.59 50.50
CA PRO A 742 4.80 -31.83 51.87
C PRO A 742 4.81 -32.03 53.55
N ILE A 743 4.28 -31.07 54.49
CA ILE A 743 3.71 -31.08 56.02
C ILE A 743 2.89 -29.83 56.67
N TYR A 744 1.69 -29.96 57.35
CA TYR A 744 0.78 -28.83 57.86
C TYR A 744 0.89 -28.13 59.27
N LEU A 745 1.57 -28.65 60.30
CA LEU A 745 0.88 -28.76 61.63
C LEU A 745 1.20 -27.77 62.79
N ILE A 746 1.97 -26.68 62.63
CA ILE A 746 2.44 -25.84 63.78
C ILE A 746 2.19 -24.32 63.59
N ALA A 747 1.82 -23.85 62.40
CA ALA A 747 1.86 -22.42 62.02
C ALA A 747 0.95 -21.49 62.83
N ALA A 748 -0.28 -21.93 63.15
CA ALA A 748 -1.22 -21.14 63.97
C ALA A 748 -0.67 -20.79 65.36
N VAL A 749 0.34 -21.53 65.86
CA VAL A 749 1.02 -21.26 67.14
C VAL A 749 1.93 -20.02 67.08
N LEU A 750 2.27 -19.51 65.89
CA LEU A 750 3.14 -18.34 65.69
C LEU A 750 2.48 -17.11 65.04
N LEU A 751 1.20 -17.21 64.69
CA LEU A 751 0.27 -16.06 64.73
C LEU A 751 0.31 -15.35 66.11
N ALA A 752 0.69 -16.09 67.16
CA ALA A 752 0.54 -15.72 68.55
C ALA A 752 1.79 -15.20 69.28
N LEU A 753 3.00 -15.19 68.68
CA LEU A 753 4.17 -14.62 69.35
C LEU A 753 4.44 -13.16 68.95
N LEU A 754 4.34 -12.76 67.68
CA LEU A 754 4.77 -11.41 67.29
C LEU A 754 3.77 -10.25 67.45
N GLY A 755 2.88 -10.39 68.41
CA GLY A 755 2.64 -9.31 69.39
C GLY A 755 3.81 -9.17 70.39
N ALA A 756 5.07 -9.34 69.96
CA ALA A 756 6.25 -9.60 70.82
C ALA A 756 6.79 -8.36 71.54
N GLY A 757 5.89 -7.64 72.20
CA GLY A 757 6.25 -6.65 73.20
C GLY A 757 5.65 -6.92 74.58
N LEU A 758 4.51 -7.62 74.65
CA LEU A 758 3.65 -7.54 75.83
C LEU A 758 3.08 -8.88 76.31
N LEU A 759 3.95 -9.73 76.86
CA LEU A 759 3.53 -10.74 77.84
C LEU A 759 4.46 -10.73 79.07
N THR A 760 4.38 -9.61 79.81
CA THR A 760 5.17 -9.37 81.02
C THR A 760 4.94 -10.43 82.10
N ALA A 761 6.01 -11.13 82.45
CA ALA A 761 6.30 -11.69 83.77
C ALA A 761 5.08 -12.17 84.59
N ARG A 762 4.51 -13.33 84.23
CA ARG A 762 3.41 -13.97 84.98
C ARG A 762 3.85 -14.56 86.35
N THR A 763 4.86 -13.95 86.98
CA THR A 763 5.53 -14.43 88.19
C THR A 763 5.92 -13.32 89.19
N VAL A 764 5.37 -12.09 89.07
CA VAL A 764 5.30 -11.22 90.27
C VAL A 764 4.19 -11.76 91.17
N ALA A 765 4.59 -12.36 92.28
CA ALA A 765 3.72 -13.17 93.13
C ALA A 765 2.69 -12.37 93.95
N ARG A 766 1.68 -13.10 94.46
CA ARG A 766 0.72 -12.68 95.48
C ARG A 766 1.31 -11.74 96.55
N GLN A 767 1.00 -10.45 96.51
CA GLN A 767 0.84 -9.62 97.71
C GLN A 767 0.18 -8.26 97.40
N ARG A 768 -0.78 -7.85 98.24
CA ARG A 768 -1.62 -6.62 98.15
C ARG A 768 -2.64 -6.68 97.00
N ASN A 769 -3.95 -6.64 97.25
CA ASN A 769 -4.71 -6.62 98.51
C ASN A 769 -5.79 -7.71 98.51
#